data_AF-A0A4R8SM60-F1
#
_entry.id   AF-A0A4R8SM60-F1
#
_cell.length_a   1.000
_cell.length_b   1.000
_cell.length_c   1.000
_cell.angle_alpha   90.00
_cell.angle_beta   90.00
_cell.angle_gamma   90.00
#
_symmetry.space_group_name_H-M   'P 1'
#
loop_
_entity.id
_entity.type
_entity.pdbx_description
1 polymer ?
#
loop_
_entity_poly.entity_id
_entity_poly.type
_entity_poly.pdbx_seq_one_letter_code
_entity_poly.pdbx_strand_id
1 'polypeptide(L)'
;MASNASASCPSGSDNNLGPRIDFDCRHFDFTLLFEDAVFHLVPAVLFLFVIPLRIYSLGRSPIKLATYKLALWKLAFLIIQTKTPSTRTSLSLAAGILNVIAVFSATFYSLLEDQRSVRPSDTLILYFSASAILDLPRLRTLWLIQANLPKALWTVIFILTVLVVPLESIRKKRFLRPTYRSLTKEEGTGFCGRSFFTWLLPFFRLGYSRVIHMADMPDVDPDLTSEGAGQPLETAWARRRGQKHHALLRSNFAAYRTTALLGVLTRLCLTAFTFCQPFLITATVSFMQAPRTPQSERYGQALVGAYVLTYLGIAVSRAAYSRQQFRLTTEFRAGLMSMIFKQTIALKADELKDGAAVTLMGTDVEQIVITFGMFHEIWAAVVEVGIAVFLLERQIAVASVVPVVISLLCVVGVVPISNTIGRAQTVWLERLQERVAVTAAMISDMKAIKMLGLPGVLSGVVTELRRVELKGSEKFRQLLLWKLLVSNLPSQFAPFATDLNLKIGRGITMIIGPIGCGKSCLVESIIGETAIITGSHVAPSQRIAYCSQNAWMLNGSLRNNITGGLEYEPKWFERVLWLCALTEDVQNMPGGDMYNALARAVYSRNKLVILDDIFSGLDSKSVSKISARLFAKDGHFCQNGISVILATHTRHLIQFADEVIVLDNGSVLSQGPYEQVVAESSDMVLVSAPDVYNNDVTDERSSPTPEDAKSETAATDIQSDEDRLRQNGSWTVYKYYIEQGGWVAFTLFILATITESFASGFTTVWFQWWVDANQKEPNHDLGKYLGVYAVLFTLGMLGLTGQCWLMFIRIINTSATALHADLLWTSMRAPLSFFQSTDTGSITNRFSQDLDLVDKTLPSNAINFAANGAGCVVKLIILCVMGKYLATSIPLLIGVLFLVQRYYLRTSRQVRLLDIEAKAPIYTHFLETLKGVATIRAYGWQDNFEKQAAVLLNRPQKPHYALACIQQWLALVLDLVVGALALIVVAMATSLTDKFSPGAVGVAMVLVLGFNSDLAMTIKNWTSLETSIGAVARIRQFTTETPSEERDLGEVGVPPSDWPFRGGIEFENVTARYTLDAEATLKGLSLSIAPGQKIAVCGPSGSGKTSLVLSLLQMIEVSEGRILIDGVDLGMLERSEVRARINVIPQEPFFLPGTVRFNLDPHSRVSSDDIKSALDKVGLLGRVGMSGGLDAELDATAYSAGERQLLALTRAVVAKSQVLILDEATSRYDD
;
A
#
# COMPACT_ATOMS: atom_id res chain seq x y z
N MET A 1 51.38 44.48 18.78
CA MET A 1 51.21 45.80 18.13
C MET A 1 51.94 45.76 16.79
N ALA A 2 51.34 46.30 15.74
CA ALA A 2 51.96 46.54 14.44
C ALA A 2 51.25 47.77 13.81
N SER A 3 51.90 48.46 12.87
CA SER A 3 51.50 49.80 12.43
C SER A 3 50.20 49.83 11.63
N ASN A 4 49.20 50.56 12.15
CA ASN A 4 48.08 51.05 11.35
C ASN A 4 48.57 52.20 10.44
N ALA A 5 49.03 51.89 9.23
CA ALA A 5 49.07 52.89 8.17
C ALA A 5 47.62 53.22 7.78
N SER A 6 47.23 54.50 7.87
CA SER A 6 45.86 54.93 7.60
C SER A 6 45.60 55.04 6.10
N ALA A 7 45.19 53.93 5.48
CA ALA A 7 44.53 53.99 4.18
C ALA A 7 43.18 54.72 4.34
N SER A 8 43.12 55.95 3.82
CA SER A 8 41.88 56.70 3.74
C SER A 8 40.98 56.05 2.68
N CYS A 9 39.90 55.38 3.10
CA CYS A 9 38.89 54.82 2.20
C CYS A 9 38.54 55.81 1.06
N PRO A 10 38.55 55.38 -0.22
CA PRO A 10 38.21 56.26 -1.33
C PRO A 10 36.81 56.87 -1.16
N SER A 11 36.68 58.15 -1.52
CA SER A 11 35.48 58.94 -1.25
C SER A 11 34.27 58.38 -2.00
N GLY A 12 33.40 57.67 -1.29
CA GLY A 12 32.18 57.09 -1.83
C GLY A 12 32.15 55.55 -1.92
N SER A 13 33.22 54.83 -1.57
CA SER A 13 33.24 53.35 -1.66
C SER A 13 32.13 52.66 -0.86
N ASP A 14 31.69 53.24 0.26
CA ASP A 14 30.55 52.75 1.05
C ASP A 14 29.16 53.03 0.45
N ASN A 15 29.07 53.89 -0.55
CA ASN A 15 27.84 54.25 -1.29
C ASN A 15 27.70 53.48 -2.63
N ASN A 16 28.54 52.47 -2.87
CA ASN A 16 28.41 51.56 -4.02
C ASN A 16 27.52 50.35 -3.66
N LEU A 17 26.61 49.98 -4.56
CA LEU A 17 25.65 48.88 -4.36
C LEU A 17 26.29 47.47 -4.42
N GLY A 18 27.60 47.38 -4.65
CA GLY A 18 28.33 46.10 -4.71
C GLY A 18 28.45 45.44 -3.32
N PRO A 19 28.34 44.10 -3.22
CA PRO A 19 28.40 43.39 -1.94
C PRO A 19 29.80 43.40 -1.28
N ARG A 20 30.85 43.79 -2.01
CA ARG A 20 32.21 43.89 -1.47
C ARG A 20 32.67 45.34 -1.56
N ILE A 21 33.14 45.88 -0.45
CA ILE A 21 33.80 47.19 -0.45
C ILE A 21 35.22 47.10 -1.03
N ASP A 22 35.74 48.25 -1.44
CA ASP A 22 37.11 48.45 -1.87
C ASP A 22 38.13 47.77 -0.93
N PHE A 23 39.09 47.05 -1.52
CA PHE A 23 40.16 46.38 -0.81
C PHE A 23 41.00 47.36 0.01
N ASP A 24 41.26 48.56 -0.50
CA ASP A 24 42.08 49.57 0.18
C ASP A 24 41.31 50.29 1.31
N CYS A 25 40.00 50.05 1.42
CA CYS A 25 39.17 50.54 2.51
C CYS A 25 38.97 49.50 3.62
N ARG A 26 38.38 48.33 3.32
CA ARG A 26 38.15 47.24 4.30
C ARG A 26 38.21 45.87 3.61
N HIS A 27 39.40 45.23 3.63
CA HIS A 27 39.75 44.02 2.86
C HIS A 27 38.73 42.86 2.82
N PHE A 28 37.95 42.67 3.89
CA PHE A 28 36.91 41.63 3.97
C PHE A 28 35.68 42.19 4.68
N ASP A 29 34.89 42.99 3.97
CA ASP A 29 33.69 43.65 4.50
C ASP A 29 32.69 43.99 3.39
N PHE A 30 31.44 44.28 3.78
CA PHE A 30 30.40 44.77 2.87
C PHE A 30 30.47 46.32 2.76
N THR A 31 29.90 46.89 1.70
CA THR A 31 29.60 48.33 1.66
C THR A 31 28.43 48.62 2.59
N LEU A 32 28.47 49.75 3.30
CA LEU A 32 27.36 50.16 4.17
C LEU A 32 26.04 50.30 3.38
N LEU A 33 26.09 50.71 2.10
CA LEU A 33 24.90 50.73 1.25
C LEU A 33 24.33 49.32 1.00
N PHE A 34 25.16 48.30 0.77
CA PHE A 34 24.68 46.92 0.61
C PHE A 34 24.07 46.39 1.92
N GLU A 35 24.66 46.70 3.08
CA GLU A 35 24.07 46.34 4.39
C GLU A 35 22.74 47.04 4.64
N ASP A 36 22.63 48.35 4.36
CA ASP A 36 21.38 49.09 4.45
C ASP A 36 20.31 48.54 3.50
N ALA A 37 20.68 48.25 2.24
CA ALA A 37 19.75 47.81 1.19
C ALA A 37 19.31 46.35 1.31
N VAL A 38 20.21 45.42 1.66
CA VAL A 38 19.94 43.97 1.60
C VAL A 38 19.75 43.37 2.99
N PHE A 39 20.57 43.76 3.98
CA PHE A 39 20.52 43.18 5.32
C PHE A 39 19.48 43.86 6.22
N HIS A 40 19.22 45.16 6.05
CA HIS A 40 18.19 45.89 6.78
C HIS A 40 16.88 46.04 6.02
N LEU A 41 16.90 46.60 4.80
CA LEU A 41 15.67 46.99 4.11
C LEU A 41 14.83 45.76 3.71
N VAL A 42 15.42 44.73 3.09
CA VAL A 42 14.68 43.56 2.58
C VAL A 42 13.92 42.80 3.69
N PRO A 43 14.52 42.43 4.84
CA PRO A 43 13.78 41.80 5.94
C PRO A 43 12.64 42.68 6.47
N ALA A 44 12.86 43.99 6.60
CA ALA A 44 11.84 44.93 7.06
C ALA A 44 10.67 45.06 6.06
N VAL A 45 10.94 45.16 4.75
CA VAL A 45 9.90 45.19 3.69
C VAL A 45 9.10 43.89 3.68
N LEU A 46 9.76 42.73 3.67
CA LEU A 46 9.08 41.42 3.64
C LEU A 46 8.20 41.23 4.88
N PHE A 47 8.70 41.62 6.05
CA PHE A 47 7.95 41.57 7.30
C PHE A 47 6.73 42.49 7.27
N LEU A 48 6.89 43.76 6.87
CA LEU A 48 5.80 44.72 6.74
C LEU A 48 4.77 44.34 5.66
N PHE A 49 5.15 43.56 4.65
CA PHE A 49 4.22 43.02 3.64
C PHE A 49 3.38 41.84 4.18
N VAL A 50 3.95 40.99 5.05
CA VAL A 50 3.27 39.79 5.59
C VAL A 50 2.33 40.12 6.76
N ILE A 51 2.70 41.08 7.63
CA ILE A 51 1.94 41.41 8.85
C ILE A 51 0.47 41.81 8.60
N PRO A 52 0.10 42.67 7.63
CA PRO A 52 -1.25 43.23 7.56
C PRO A 52 -2.35 42.18 7.40
N LEU A 53 -2.11 41.15 6.58
CA LEU A 53 -3.01 40.01 6.40
C LEU A 53 -3.20 39.23 7.71
N ARG A 54 -2.12 39.10 8.50
CA ARG A 54 -2.14 38.40 9.79
C ARG A 54 -2.82 39.24 10.88
N ILE A 55 -2.57 40.54 10.95
CA ILE A 55 -3.27 41.48 11.85
C ILE A 55 -4.78 41.48 11.56
N TYR A 56 -5.19 41.48 10.29
CA TYR A 56 -6.61 41.39 9.90
C TYR A 56 -7.26 40.08 10.41
N SER A 57 -6.57 38.94 10.27
CA SER A 57 -7.01 37.64 10.78
C SER A 57 -7.10 37.60 12.33
N LEU A 58 -6.10 38.14 13.02
CA LEU A 58 -6.11 38.28 14.48
C LEU A 58 -7.19 39.26 14.96
N GLY A 59 -7.44 40.35 14.20
CA GLY A 59 -8.45 41.36 14.50
C GLY A 59 -9.87 40.79 14.61
N ARG A 60 -10.14 39.69 13.89
CA ARG A 60 -11.38 38.91 13.95
C ARG A 60 -11.34 37.73 14.93
N SER A 61 -10.19 37.42 15.51
CA SER A 61 -10.02 36.33 16.50
C SER A 61 -10.38 36.79 17.93
N PRO A 62 -10.98 35.95 18.77
CA PRO A 62 -11.27 36.27 20.17
C PRO A 62 -9.98 36.32 21.03
N ILE A 63 -10.08 36.93 22.22
CA ILE A 63 -8.98 36.98 23.20
C ILE A 63 -8.88 35.64 23.94
N LYS A 64 -7.70 35.01 23.88
CA LYS A 64 -7.47 33.63 24.35
C LYS A 64 -6.62 33.56 25.63
N LEU A 65 -5.85 34.61 25.91
CA LEU A 65 -5.13 34.77 27.18
C LEU A 65 -6.05 35.25 28.31
N ALA A 66 -5.61 34.98 29.54
CA ALA A 66 -6.25 35.44 30.77
C ALA A 66 -5.51 36.63 31.44
N THR A 67 -4.40 37.11 30.86
CA THR A 67 -3.54 38.13 31.49
C THR A 67 -2.73 38.92 30.45
N TYR A 68 -2.50 40.21 30.70
CA TYR A 68 -1.71 41.10 29.83
C TYR A 68 -0.22 41.23 30.22
N LYS A 69 0.19 40.75 31.40
CA LYS A 69 1.55 40.89 31.96
C LYS A 69 2.67 40.39 31.02
N LEU A 70 2.45 39.28 30.31
CA LEU A 70 3.42 38.75 29.33
C LEU A 70 3.65 39.72 28.17
N ALA A 71 2.57 40.31 27.66
CA ALA A 71 2.61 41.24 26.54
C ALA A 71 3.27 42.58 26.91
N LEU A 72 3.04 43.10 28.13
CA LEU A 72 3.75 44.28 28.66
C LEU A 72 5.26 44.03 28.79
N TRP A 73 5.67 42.84 29.23
CA TRP A 73 7.08 42.50 29.41
C TRP A 73 7.82 42.41 28.06
N LYS A 74 7.19 41.80 27.04
CA LYS A 74 7.71 41.80 25.66
C LYS A 74 7.77 43.22 25.07
N LEU A 75 6.74 44.04 25.31
CA LEU A 75 6.67 45.41 24.79
C LEU A 75 7.84 46.28 25.29
N ALA A 76 8.17 46.21 26.59
CA ALA A 76 9.34 46.90 27.14
C ALA A 76 10.65 46.49 26.46
N PHE A 77 10.79 45.19 26.14
CA PHE A 77 11.99 44.63 25.51
C PHE A 77 12.12 44.99 24.02
N LEU A 78 11.01 45.12 23.30
CA LEU A 78 10.97 45.48 21.88
C LEU A 78 11.20 46.98 21.65
N ILE A 79 10.67 47.86 22.52
CA ILE A 79 10.84 49.32 22.40
C ILE A 79 12.31 49.75 22.51
N ILE A 80 13.13 49.02 23.29
CA ILE A 80 14.57 49.30 23.45
C ILE A 80 15.36 49.10 22.14
N GLN A 81 14.79 48.45 21.12
CA GLN A 81 15.49 48.11 19.86
C GLN A 81 15.40 49.19 18.76
N THR A 82 14.99 50.42 19.10
CA THR A 82 14.96 51.55 18.16
C THR A 82 16.37 52.03 17.79
N LYS A 83 16.98 51.38 16.80
CA LYS A 83 18.27 51.75 16.17
C LYS A 83 18.19 53.17 15.57
N THR A 84 19.03 54.09 16.04
CA THR A 84 19.25 55.39 15.38
C THR A 84 20.33 55.25 14.29
N PRO A 85 20.11 55.78 13.07
CA PRO A 85 21.10 55.66 11.99
C PRO A 85 22.33 56.53 12.28
N SER A 86 23.44 55.89 12.63
CA SER A 86 24.69 56.54 13.03
C SER A 86 25.71 56.73 11.90
N THR A 87 25.49 56.08 10.75
CA THR A 87 26.26 56.27 9.50
C THR A 87 25.37 56.84 8.40
N ARG A 88 25.92 57.68 7.52
CA ARG A 88 25.19 58.33 6.43
C ARG A 88 25.56 57.70 5.08
N THR A 89 24.70 56.81 4.58
CA THR A 89 24.70 56.38 3.17
C THR A 89 23.55 57.06 2.43
N SER A 90 23.43 56.86 1.11
CA SER A 90 22.25 57.31 0.36
C SER A 90 20.94 56.64 0.81
N LEU A 91 21.00 55.49 1.49
CA LEU A 91 19.83 54.71 1.90
C LEU A 91 19.64 54.62 3.43
N SER A 92 20.63 54.95 4.25
CA SER A 92 20.59 54.68 5.71
C SER A 92 19.45 55.40 6.43
N LEU A 93 19.02 56.57 5.93
CA LEU A 93 17.85 57.27 6.44
C LEU A 93 16.55 56.50 6.12
N ALA A 94 16.39 56.01 4.89
CA ALA A 94 15.21 55.23 4.47
C ALA A 94 15.16 53.87 5.19
N ALA A 95 16.29 53.15 5.26
CA ALA A 95 16.41 51.90 6.01
C ALA A 95 16.19 52.10 7.52
N GLY A 96 16.67 53.21 8.09
CA GLY A 96 16.42 53.59 9.48
C GLY A 96 14.95 53.85 9.78
N ILE A 97 14.28 54.68 8.96
CA ILE A 97 12.84 54.97 9.08
C ILE A 97 12.01 53.69 8.94
N LEU A 98 12.29 52.87 7.92
CA LEU A 98 11.56 51.61 7.72
C LEU A 98 11.79 50.63 8.88
N ASN A 99 13.00 50.57 9.44
CA ASN A 99 13.27 49.75 10.62
C ASN A 99 12.49 50.24 11.86
N VAL A 100 12.34 51.55 12.06
CA VAL A 100 11.49 52.07 13.16
C VAL A 100 10.03 51.68 12.95
N ILE A 101 9.51 51.79 11.72
CA ILE A 101 8.15 51.35 11.36
C ILE A 101 8.00 49.82 11.57
N ALA A 102 9.01 49.04 11.22
CA ALA A 102 9.04 47.59 11.43
C ALA A 102 9.07 47.22 12.92
N VAL A 103 9.89 47.86 13.75
CA VAL A 103 9.94 47.61 15.21
C VAL A 103 8.63 48.01 15.90
N PHE A 104 8.02 49.14 15.51
CA PHE A 104 6.70 49.53 16.03
C PHE A 104 5.61 48.54 15.60
N SER A 105 5.61 48.12 14.33
CA SER A 105 4.69 47.10 13.80
C SER A 105 4.90 45.74 14.47
N ALA A 106 6.14 45.31 14.71
CA ALA A 106 6.47 44.11 15.47
C ALA A 106 5.95 44.16 16.90
N THR A 107 6.07 45.32 17.56
CA THR A 107 5.58 45.54 18.93
C THR A 107 4.06 45.42 18.98
N PHE A 108 3.34 46.13 18.12
CA PHE A 108 1.88 46.05 18.03
C PHE A 108 1.37 44.65 17.64
N TYR A 109 2.05 44.00 16.68
CA TYR A 109 1.74 42.64 16.25
C TYR A 109 2.01 41.60 17.36
N SER A 110 3.09 41.75 18.13
CA SER A 110 3.39 40.90 19.30
C SER A 110 2.27 40.97 20.33
N LEU A 111 1.76 42.16 20.66
CA LEU A 111 0.60 42.32 21.56
C LEU A 111 -0.64 41.56 21.06
N LEU A 112 -0.95 41.65 19.76
CA LEU A 112 -2.12 41.00 19.17
C LEU A 112 -1.99 39.48 19.09
N GLU A 113 -0.85 38.96 18.63
CA GLU A 113 -0.58 37.51 18.56
C GLU A 113 -0.42 36.92 19.99
N ASP A 114 0.03 37.68 20.99
CA ASP A 114 -0.03 37.25 22.39
C ASP A 114 -1.45 37.19 22.96
N GLN A 115 -2.29 38.20 22.74
CA GLN A 115 -3.64 38.17 23.30
C GLN A 115 -4.60 37.21 22.59
N ARG A 116 -4.44 37.01 21.27
CA ARG A 116 -5.44 36.35 20.41
C ARG A 116 -4.97 35.05 19.75
N SER A 117 -3.67 34.77 19.76
CA SER A 117 -3.14 33.49 19.30
C SER A 117 -2.73 32.58 20.45
N VAL A 118 -2.84 31.29 20.21
CA VAL A 118 -2.53 30.25 21.19
C VAL A 118 -1.04 29.85 21.15
N ARG A 119 -0.44 29.99 19.97
CA ARG A 119 0.97 29.66 19.68
C ARG A 119 1.90 30.88 19.84
N PRO A 120 3.21 30.67 20.02
CA PRO A 120 4.24 31.68 19.76
C PRO A 120 4.11 32.30 18.36
N SER A 121 4.59 33.54 18.20
CA SER A 121 4.55 34.23 16.89
C SER A 121 5.62 33.70 15.94
N ASP A 122 5.23 32.78 15.06
CA ASP A 122 6.10 32.20 14.03
C ASP A 122 6.76 33.29 13.16
N THR A 123 6.01 34.33 12.79
CA THR A 123 6.50 35.44 11.95
C THR A 123 7.51 36.33 12.68
N LEU A 124 7.33 36.59 14.00
CA LEU A 124 8.32 37.34 14.77
C LEU A 124 9.59 36.51 15.03
N ILE A 125 9.44 35.21 15.31
CA ILE A 125 10.57 34.29 15.47
C ILE A 125 11.42 34.27 14.19
N LEU A 126 10.78 34.14 13.01
CA LEU A 126 11.47 34.19 11.72
C LEU A 126 12.10 35.56 11.45
N TYR A 127 11.38 36.66 11.66
CA TYR A 127 11.90 38.01 11.44
C TYR A 127 13.13 38.29 12.32
N PHE A 128 13.04 38.10 13.63
CA PHE A 128 14.17 38.37 14.53
C PHE A 128 15.32 37.37 14.38
N SER A 129 15.07 36.13 13.95
CA SER A 129 16.16 35.20 13.60
C SER A 129 16.89 35.65 12.34
N ALA A 130 16.16 36.09 11.30
CA ALA A 130 16.75 36.62 10.08
C ALA A 130 17.54 37.91 10.35
N SER A 131 16.93 38.88 11.06
CA SER A 131 17.60 40.12 11.45
C SER A 131 18.83 39.87 12.32
N ALA A 132 18.80 38.94 13.27
CA ALA A 132 19.97 38.59 14.08
C ALA A 132 21.12 37.96 13.27
N ILE A 133 20.83 37.26 12.17
CA ILE A 133 21.86 36.73 11.27
C ILE A 133 22.40 37.85 10.36
N LEU A 134 21.53 38.73 9.87
CA LEU A 134 21.86 39.78 8.90
C LEU A 134 22.42 41.07 9.54
N ASP A 135 22.18 41.31 10.83
CA ASP A 135 22.83 42.36 11.63
C ASP A 135 24.29 42.03 11.97
N LEU A 136 24.69 40.75 11.93
CA LEU A 136 26.02 40.30 12.37
C LEU A 136 27.17 40.89 11.50
N PRO A 137 27.07 40.96 10.15
CA PRO A 137 27.99 41.73 9.33
C PRO A 137 28.07 43.19 9.77
N ARG A 138 26.94 43.90 9.87
CA ARG A 138 26.91 45.32 10.24
C ARG A 138 27.52 45.60 11.60
N LEU A 139 27.29 44.73 12.58
CA LEU A 139 27.92 44.84 13.90
C LEU A 139 29.46 44.78 13.77
N ARG A 140 29.98 43.85 12.97
CA ARG A 140 31.41 43.72 12.68
C ARG A 140 31.96 44.93 11.91
N THR A 141 31.24 45.41 10.89
CA THR A 141 31.56 46.64 10.13
C THR A 141 31.70 47.85 11.07
N LEU A 142 30.77 48.03 12.00
CA LEU A 142 30.80 49.08 13.03
C LEU A 142 31.99 48.94 14.00
N TRP A 143 32.48 47.72 14.27
CA TRP A 143 33.71 47.53 15.05
C TRP A 143 34.97 47.87 14.26
N LEU A 144 35.02 47.54 12.96
CA LEU A 144 36.14 47.80 12.05
C LEU A 144 36.34 49.30 11.76
N ILE A 145 35.25 50.07 11.62
CA ILE A 145 35.31 51.53 11.36
C ILE A 145 35.87 52.26 12.60
N GLN A 146 36.88 53.13 12.42
CA GLN A 146 37.58 53.81 13.52
C GLN A 146 36.86 55.05 14.11
N ALA A 147 35.68 55.41 13.60
CA ALA A 147 34.93 56.57 14.07
C ALA A 147 34.38 56.41 15.51
N ASN A 148 34.13 57.54 16.17
CA ASN A 148 33.52 57.66 17.52
C ASN A 148 32.01 57.31 17.51
N LEU A 149 31.70 56.09 17.06
CA LEU A 149 30.36 55.49 17.06
C LEU A 149 30.11 54.75 18.39
N PRO A 150 28.86 54.66 18.88
CA PRO A 150 28.54 53.98 20.14
C PRO A 150 28.55 52.45 19.97
N LYS A 151 29.72 51.85 19.71
CA LYS A 151 29.89 50.41 19.40
C LYS A 151 29.28 49.50 20.46
N ALA A 152 29.44 49.84 21.74
CA ALA A 152 28.85 49.11 22.87
C ALA A 152 27.31 49.09 22.85
N LEU A 153 26.67 50.20 22.44
CA LEU A 153 25.21 50.27 22.30
C LEU A 153 24.73 49.31 21.20
N TRP A 154 25.44 49.26 20.06
CA TRP A 154 25.11 48.35 18.97
C TRP A 154 25.32 46.87 19.33
N THR A 155 26.35 46.52 20.12
CA THR A 155 26.47 45.16 20.67
C THR A 155 25.33 44.80 21.62
N VAL A 156 24.88 45.75 22.47
CA VAL A 156 23.75 45.52 23.38
C VAL A 156 22.45 45.35 22.60
N ILE A 157 22.16 46.20 21.61
CA ILE A 157 20.98 46.07 20.74
C ILE A 157 20.99 44.71 20.04
N PHE A 158 22.14 44.28 19.49
CA PHE A 158 22.27 42.97 18.85
C PHE A 158 21.97 41.80 19.81
N ILE A 159 22.55 41.82 21.02
CA ILE A 159 22.29 40.80 22.06
C ILE A 159 20.80 40.78 22.44
N LEU A 160 20.16 41.95 22.57
CA LEU A 160 18.72 42.05 22.82
C LEU A 160 17.90 41.47 21.65
N THR A 161 18.25 41.76 20.40
CA THR A 161 17.61 41.18 19.21
C THR A 161 17.72 39.65 19.17
N VAL A 162 18.90 39.09 19.45
CA VAL A 162 19.09 37.63 19.60
C VAL A 162 18.20 37.05 20.71
N LEU A 163 18.11 37.74 21.86
CA LEU A 163 17.29 37.32 23.00
C LEU A 163 15.77 37.39 22.76
N VAL A 164 15.26 38.12 21.75
CA VAL A 164 13.83 38.07 21.40
C VAL A 164 13.41 36.66 20.98
N VAL A 165 14.24 35.97 20.20
CA VAL A 165 13.92 34.68 19.59
C VAL A 165 13.54 33.59 20.63
N PRO A 166 14.33 33.32 21.69
CA PRO A 166 13.93 32.37 22.74
C PRO A 166 12.76 32.88 23.59
N LEU A 167 12.64 34.19 23.82
CA LEU A 167 11.57 34.77 24.65
C LEU A 167 10.19 34.73 23.97
N GLU A 168 10.13 35.02 22.66
CA GLU A 168 8.92 34.85 21.85
C GLU A 168 8.53 33.37 21.74
N SER A 169 9.51 32.45 21.70
CA SER A 169 9.30 31.00 21.63
C SER A 169 8.70 30.36 22.90
N ILE A 170 8.52 31.10 24.00
CA ILE A 170 8.00 30.56 25.27
C ILE A 170 6.54 30.09 25.12
N ARG A 171 6.25 28.86 25.58
CA ARG A 171 4.92 28.24 25.45
C ARG A 171 3.88 28.92 26.36
N LYS A 172 2.81 29.43 25.77
CA LYS A 172 1.73 30.21 26.44
C LYS A 172 0.81 29.39 27.38
N LYS A 173 0.95 28.05 27.46
CA LYS A 173 -0.06 27.13 28.03
C LYS A 173 -0.55 27.46 29.45
N ARG A 174 0.29 28.03 30.33
CA ARG A 174 -0.11 28.44 31.69
C ARG A 174 -1.05 29.66 31.72
N PHE A 175 -0.95 30.55 30.73
CA PHE A 175 -1.66 31.85 30.68
C PHE A 175 -2.95 31.83 29.83
N LEU A 176 -3.25 30.71 29.16
CA LEU A 176 -4.48 30.50 28.41
C LEU A 176 -5.69 30.33 29.34
N ARG A 177 -6.83 30.87 28.91
CA ARG A 177 -8.15 30.59 29.50
C ARG A 177 -8.45 29.08 29.42
N PRO A 178 -9.19 28.48 30.38
CA PRO A 178 -9.42 27.03 30.42
C PRO A 178 -9.88 26.41 29.10
N THR A 179 -10.84 27.06 28.41
CA THR A 179 -11.41 26.68 27.12
C THR A 179 -10.39 26.51 25.99
N TYR A 180 -9.18 27.07 26.11
CA TYR A 180 -8.12 27.01 25.11
C TYR A 180 -6.89 26.20 25.58
N ARG A 181 -7.01 25.39 26.66
CA ARG A 181 -5.88 24.58 27.18
C ARG A 181 -5.77 23.18 26.54
N SER A 182 -6.82 22.70 25.90
CA SER A 182 -6.93 21.45 25.15
C SER A 182 -6.25 21.58 23.78
N LEU A 183 -4.91 21.53 23.80
CA LEU A 183 -4.04 21.63 22.63
C LEU A 183 -3.18 20.39 22.53
N THR A 184 -2.90 19.98 21.30
CA THR A 184 -1.88 18.97 20.99
C THR A 184 -0.50 19.41 21.47
N LYS A 185 0.43 18.45 21.53
CA LYS A 185 1.82 18.71 21.89
C LYS A 185 2.55 19.55 20.82
N GLU A 186 2.08 19.50 19.57
CA GLU A 186 2.66 20.23 18.44
C GLU A 186 2.15 21.69 18.33
N GLU A 187 0.82 21.92 18.35
CA GLU A 187 0.24 23.28 18.27
C GLU A 187 0.80 24.22 19.36
N GLY A 188 1.04 23.66 20.55
CA GLY A 188 1.62 24.38 21.68
C GLY A 188 3.10 24.73 21.55
N THR A 189 3.74 24.45 20.40
CA THR A 189 5.15 24.78 20.13
C THR A 189 5.32 25.81 18.99
N GLY A 190 6.21 26.78 19.21
CA GLY A 190 6.59 27.76 18.19
C GLY A 190 7.48 27.17 17.09
N PHE A 191 7.73 27.97 16.04
CA PHE A 191 8.55 27.60 14.87
C PHE A 191 9.77 26.71 15.18
N CYS A 192 10.71 27.17 16.02
CA CYS A 192 11.92 26.41 16.35
C CYS A 192 11.61 25.06 17.01
N GLY A 193 10.65 25.01 17.95
CA GLY A 193 10.26 23.79 18.65
C GLY A 193 9.64 22.73 17.73
N ARG A 194 9.04 23.15 16.61
CA ARG A 194 8.50 22.27 15.56
C ARG A 194 9.55 21.88 14.53
N SER A 195 10.38 22.82 14.09
CA SER A 195 11.46 22.57 13.11
C SER A 195 12.52 21.60 13.66
N PHE A 196 12.81 21.67 14.97
CA PHE A 196 13.67 20.68 15.64
C PHE A 196 12.90 19.48 16.22
N PHE A 197 11.61 19.32 15.90
CA PHE A 197 10.71 18.24 16.36
C PHE A 197 10.78 17.94 17.87
N THR A 198 11.12 18.95 18.69
CA THR A 198 11.39 18.82 20.14
C THR A 198 10.23 18.26 20.96
N TRP A 199 9.01 18.32 20.42
CA TRP A 199 7.80 17.78 21.02
C TRP A 199 7.73 16.23 20.96
N LEU A 200 8.53 15.58 20.11
CA LEU A 200 8.67 14.11 20.06
C LEU A 200 9.62 13.54 21.12
N LEU A 201 10.55 14.33 21.67
CA LEU A 201 11.55 13.83 22.62
C LEU A 201 10.96 13.12 23.87
N PRO A 202 9.84 13.58 24.47
CA PRO A 202 9.16 12.84 25.54
C PRO A 202 8.54 11.52 25.08
N PHE A 203 8.17 11.40 23.80
CA PHE A 203 7.57 10.20 23.23
C PHE A 203 8.63 9.14 22.87
N PHE A 204 9.79 9.55 22.33
CA PHE A 204 10.97 8.67 22.22
C PHE A 204 11.42 8.12 23.59
N ARG A 205 11.38 8.94 24.65
CA ARG A 205 11.65 8.47 26.01
C ARG A 205 10.62 7.43 26.48
N LEU A 206 9.35 7.60 26.11
CA LEU A 206 8.26 6.68 26.45
C LEU A 206 8.44 5.31 25.77
N GLY A 207 8.62 5.29 24.45
CA GLY A 207 8.83 4.06 23.66
C GLY A 207 10.13 3.32 23.93
N TYR A 208 11.13 4.00 24.51
CA TYR A 208 12.30 3.35 25.11
C TYR A 208 11.96 2.66 26.44
N SER A 209 11.08 3.24 27.25
CA SER A 209 10.78 2.78 28.62
C SER A 209 9.69 1.71 28.74
N ARG A 210 8.70 1.71 27.84
CA ARG A 210 7.58 0.74 27.83
C ARG A 210 7.09 0.45 26.41
N VAL A 211 6.21 -0.54 26.28
CA VAL A 211 5.40 -0.76 25.06
C VAL A 211 4.46 0.43 24.88
N ILE A 212 4.36 0.94 23.66
CA ILE A 212 3.43 2.02 23.29
C ILE A 212 2.07 1.40 22.95
N HIS A 213 0.99 1.94 23.52
CA HIS A 213 -0.38 1.61 23.13
C HIS A 213 -1.08 2.83 22.48
N MET A 214 -2.23 2.63 21.83
CA MET A 214 -2.95 3.72 21.14
C MET A 214 -3.38 4.90 22.04
N ALA A 215 -3.46 4.71 23.36
CA ALA A 215 -3.70 5.78 24.34
C ALA A 215 -2.47 6.66 24.62
N ASP A 216 -1.25 6.17 24.36
CA ASP A 216 0.01 6.92 24.52
C ASP A 216 0.36 7.80 23.30
N MET A 217 -0.31 7.54 22.17
CA MET A 217 -0.07 8.24 20.91
C MET A 217 -0.37 9.74 21.02
N PRO A 218 0.51 10.64 20.55
CA PRO A 218 0.21 12.07 20.49
C PRO A 218 -1.04 12.35 19.63
N ASP A 219 -1.92 13.20 20.14
CA ASP A 219 -3.05 13.72 19.37
C ASP A 219 -2.55 14.56 18.20
N VAL A 220 -3.20 14.39 17.04
CA VAL A 220 -2.96 15.16 15.82
C VAL A 220 -3.68 16.51 15.87
N ASP A 221 -3.11 17.50 15.18
CA ASP A 221 -3.68 18.83 15.02
C ASP A 221 -5.10 18.74 14.42
N PRO A 222 -6.11 19.50 14.90
CA PRO A 222 -7.50 19.34 14.48
C PRO A 222 -7.73 19.43 12.96
N ASP A 223 -6.91 20.22 12.24
CA ASP A 223 -7.00 20.34 10.77
C ASP A 223 -6.72 19.00 10.05
N LEU A 224 -6.02 18.06 10.72
CA LEU A 224 -5.62 16.75 10.20
C LEU A 224 -6.64 15.62 10.51
N THR A 225 -7.73 15.96 11.19
CA THR A 225 -8.82 15.01 11.51
C THR A 225 -9.76 14.81 10.32
N SER A 226 -10.54 13.73 10.33
CA SER A 226 -11.61 13.47 9.34
C SER A 226 -12.58 14.65 9.22
N GLU A 227 -12.99 15.24 10.36
CA GLU A 227 -13.90 16.38 10.41
C GLU A 227 -13.24 17.67 9.89
N GLY A 228 -12.02 17.97 10.38
CA GLY A 228 -11.27 19.17 10.02
C GLY A 228 -10.83 19.20 8.55
N ALA A 229 -10.49 18.05 7.98
CA ALA A 229 -10.12 17.92 6.57
C ALA A 229 -11.32 17.72 5.64
N GLY A 230 -12.37 17.02 6.09
CA GLY A 230 -13.56 16.68 5.29
C GLY A 230 -14.40 17.90 4.90
N GLN A 231 -14.81 18.73 5.87
CA GLN A 231 -15.70 19.86 5.61
C GLN A 231 -15.12 20.90 4.60
N PRO A 232 -13.83 21.27 4.64
CA PRO A 232 -13.22 22.11 3.61
C PRO A 232 -13.23 21.46 2.22
N LEU A 233 -12.99 20.15 2.12
CA LEU A 233 -13.00 19.42 0.85
C LEU A 233 -14.40 19.31 0.26
N GLU A 234 -15.40 18.92 1.06
CA GLU A 234 -16.83 18.93 0.67
C GLU A 234 -17.23 20.32 0.14
N THR A 235 -16.85 21.38 0.86
CA THR A 235 -17.15 22.77 0.46
C THR A 235 -16.46 23.18 -0.85
N ALA A 236 -15.21 22.75 -1.07
CA ALA A 236 -14.47 23.03 -2.30
C ALA A 236 -15.01 22.23 -3.50
N TRP A 237 -15.41 20.98 -3.27
CA TRP A 237 -16.01 20.07 -4.24
C TRP A 237 -17.40 20.53 -4.68
N ALA A 238 -18.27 20.89 -3.73
CA ALA A 238 -19.62 21.40 -4.01
C ALA A 238 -19.60 22.62 -4.94
N ARG A 239 -18.63 23.54 -4.77
CA ARG A 239 -18.43 24.73 -5.62
C ARG A 239 -17.96 24.43 -7.05
N ARG A 240 -17.59 23.18 -7.36
CA ARG A 240 -17.07 22.74 -8.67
C ARG A 240 -17.80 21.53 -9.25
N ARG A 241 -18.82 21.02 -8.55
CA ARG A 241 -19.69 19.93 -9.00
C ARG A 241 -20.28 20.28 -10.37
N GLY A 242 -19.95 19.48 -11.40
CA GLY A 242 -20.33 19.72 -12.79
C GLY A 242 -19.18 20.13 -13.73
N GLN A 243 -18.00 20.51 -13.23
CA GLN A 243 -16.81 20.70 -14.08
C GLN A 243 -16.20 19.34 -14.44
N LYS A 244 -16.13 19.00 -15.73
CA LYS A 244 -15.75 17.63 -16.17
C LYS A 244 -14.28 17.25 -15.93
N HIS A 245 -13.32 18.12 -16.21
CA HIS A 245 -11.89 17.77 -16.09
C HIS A 245 -11.26 18.23 -14.76
N HIS A 246 -10.56 17.32 -14.09
CA HIS A 246 -9.69 17.56 -12.92
C HIS A 246 -10.36 18.24 -11.71
N ALA A 247 -11.69 18.16 -11.57
CA ALA A 247 -12.42 18.85 -10.51
C ALA A 247 -12.01 18.40 -9.09
N LEU A 248 -11.76 17.11 -8.86
CA LEU A 248 -11.37 16.57 -7.55
C LEU A 248 -9.97 17.04 -7.15
N LEU A 249 -9.01 16.94 -8.07
CA LEU A 249 -7.64 17.45 -7.93
C LEU A 249 -7.63 18.94 -7.56
N ARG A 250 -8.35 19.76 -8.34
CA ARG A 250 -8.49 21.19 -8.09
C ARG A 250 -9.14 21.48 -6.73
N SER A 251 -10.08 20.65 -6.28
CA SER A 251 -10.83 20.84 -5.03
C SER A 251 -9.97 20.57 -3.80
N ASN A 252 -9.15 19.52 -3.81
CA ASN A 252 -8.14 19.28 -2.77
C ASN A 252 -7.18 20.49 -2.61
N PHE A 253 -6.59 20.96 -3.71
CA PHE A 253 -5.71 22.15 -3.67
C PHE A 253 -6.43 23.46 -3.29
N ALA A 254 -7.75 23.56 -3.44
CA ALA A 254 -8.51 24.73 -3.01
C ALA A 254 -8.91 24.68 -1.53
N ALA A 255 -9.19 23.49 -0.99
CA ALA A 255 -9.41 23.25 0.43
C ALA A 255 -8.12 23.53 1.23
N TYR A 256 -7.04 22.83 0.88
CA TYR A 256 -5.77 22.83 1.64
C TYR A 256 -4.75 23.86 1.12
N ARG A 257 -5.24 24.93 0.49
CA ARG A 257 -4.44 25.95 -0.23
C ARG A 257 -3.34 26.58 0.63
N THR A 258 -3.56 26.75 1.93
CA THR A 258 -2.60 27.33 2.87
C THR A 258 -1.42 26.41 3.13
N THR A 259 -1.68 25.12 3.31
CA THR A 259 -0.66 24.08 3.52
C THR A 259 0.19 23.92 2.26
N ALA A 260 -0.45 23.84 1.09
CA ALA A 260 0.22 23.72 -0.20
C ALA A 260 1.11 24.94 -0.55
N LEU A 261 0.61 26.18 -0.35
CA LEU A 261 1.41 27.38 -0.64
C LEU A 261 2.60 27.54 0.32
N LEU A 262 2.46 27.14 1.59
CA LEU A 262 3.57 27.15 2.54
C LEU A 262 4.60 26.04 2.22
N GLY A 263 4.17 24.93 1.63
CA GLY A 263 5.03 23.91 1.03
C GLY A 263 5.91 24.45 -0.09
N VAL A 264 5.36 25.26 -1.01
CA VAL A 264 6.15 25.91 -2.09
C VAL A 264 7.25 26.81 -1.51
N LEU A 265 6.90 27.70 -0.58
CA LEU A 265 7.87 28.63 0.02
C LEU A 265 9.01 27.89 0.75
N THR A 266 8.67 26.85 1.51
CA THR A 266 9.68 26.07 2.26
C THR A 266 10.55 25.20 1.35
N ARG A 267 10.01 24.66 0.25
CA ARG A 267 10.80 23.95 -0.78
C ARG A 267 11.76 24.88 -1.52
N LEU A 268 11.36 26.12 -1.83
CA LEU A 268 12.23 27.14 -2.43
C LEU A 268 13.40 27.52 -1.50
N CYS A 269 13.15 27.68 -0.19
CA CYS A 269 14.21 27.90 0.78
C CYS A 269 15.21 26.73 0.82
N LEU A 270 14.72 25.49 0.77
CA LEU A 270 15.57 24.30 0.69
C LEU A 270 16.42 24.29 -0.59
N THR A 271 15.82 24.55 -1.76
CA THR A 271 16.53 24.70 -3.05
C THR A 271 17.67 25.70 -2.96
N ALA A 272 17.40 26.89 -2.39
CA ALA A 272 18.41 27.95 -2.27
C ALA A 272 19.61 27.51 -1.40
N PHE A 273 19.36 26.91 -0.23
CA PHE A 273 20.45 26.43 0.63
C PHE A 273 21.20 25.22 0.04
N THR A 274 20.53 24.34 -0.72
CA THR A 274 21.22 23.25 -1.44
C THR A 274 22.17 23.81 -2.50
N PHE A 275 21.75 24.80 -3.29
CA PHE A 275 22.64 25.46 -4.27
C PHE A 275 23.78 26.29 -3.64
N CYS A 276 23.74 26.61 -2.35
CA CYS A 276 24.90 27.19 -1.67
C CYS A 276 26.06 26.17 -1.52
N GLN A 277 25.80 24.86 -1.51
CA GLN A 277 26.85 23.85 -1.26
C GLN A 277 27.96 23.83 -2.34
N PRO A 278 27.66 23.82 -3.66
CA PRO A 278 28.70 23.92 -4.69
C PRO A 278 29.54 25.19 -4.58
N PHE A 279 28.92 26.36 -4.37
CA PHE A 279 29.65 27.63 -4.23
C PHE A 279 30.59 27.63 -3.01
N LEU A 280 30.17 27.02 -1.89
CA LEU A 280 31.00 26.85 -0.70
C LEU A 280 32.19 25.91 -0.94
N ILE A 281 32.01 24.82 -1.70
CA ILE A 281 33.10 23.92 -2.09
C ILE A 281 34.09 24.67 -3.00
N THR A 282 33.62 25.38 -4.03
CA THR A 282 34.48 26.21 -4.89
C THR A 282 35.24 27.27 -4.08
N ALA A 283 34.56 27.96 -3.14
CA ALA A 283 35.20 28.93 -2.25
C ALA A 283 36.31 28.29 -1.39
N THR A 284 36.08 27.09 -0.83
CA THR A 284 37.07 26.35 -0.04
C THR A 284 38.30 25.97 -0.86
N VAL A 285 38.10 25.41 -2.07
CA VAL A 285 39.20 25.04 -2.98
C VAL A 285 40.01 26.29 -3.38
N SER A 286 39.33 27.39 -3.76
CA SER A 286 40.00 28.63 -4.15
C SER A 286 40.77 29.30 -3.00
N PHE A 287 40.25 29.21 -1.77
CA PHE A 287 40.96 29.66 -0.58
C PHE A 287 42.23 28.84 -0.31
N MET A 288 42.19 27.51 -0.46
CA MET A 288 43.37 26.66 -0.27
C MET A 288 44.45 26.83 -1.34
N GLN A 289 44.09 27.39 -2.50
CA GLN A 289 45.03 27.76 -3.57
C GLN A 289 45.62 29.17 -3.37
N ALA A 290 45.05 30.00 -2.49
CA ALA A 290 45.51 31.36 -2.25
C ALA A 290 46.67 31.42 -1.24
N PRO A 291 47.62 32.37 -1.37
CA PRO A 291 48.71 32.51 -0.42
C PRO A 291 48.22 32.86 1.00
N ARG A 292 48.91 32.31 2.01
CA ARG A 292 48.64 32.63 3.42
C ARG A 292 48.98 34.08 3.73
N THR A 293 47.98 34.79 4.23
CA THR A 293 48.09 36.15 4.77
C THR A 293 47.15 36.27 5.97
N PRO A 294 47.37 37.24 6.89
CA PRO A 294 46.41 37.52 7.97
C PRO A 294 45.00 37.94 7.49
N GLN A 295 44.84 38.19 6.19
CA GLN A 295 43.55 38.47 5.55
C GLN A 295 42.88 37.18 5.06
N SER A 296 43.62 36.26 4.43
CA SER A 296 43.08 34.98 3.98
C SER A 296 42.69 34.07 5.16
N GLU A 297 43.43 34.10 6.28
CA GLU A 297 43.02 33.42 7.53
C GLU A 297 41.62 33.86 8.01
N ARG A 298 41.32 35.17 7.95
CA ARG A 298 40.01 35.72 8.32
C ARG A 298 38.91 35.32 7.34
N TYR A 299 39.25 35.17 6.06
CA TYR A 299 38.33 34.63 5.05
C TYR A 299 38.01 33.15 5.33
N GLY A 300 39.00 32.34 5.69
CA GLY A 300 38.81 30.95 6.12
C GLY A 300 37.89 30.81 7.34
N GLN A 301 38.06 31.66 8.36
CA GLN A 301 37.16 31.70 9.52
C GLN A 301 35.71 32.05 9.13
N ALA A 302 35.52 33.01 8.22
CA ALA A 302 34.19 33.38 7.74
C ALA A 302 33.56 32.30 6.86
N LEU A 303 34.37 31.56 6.10
CA LEU A 303 33.93 30.42 5.30
C LEU A 303 33.36 29.30 6.19
N VAL A 304 34.01 28.98 7.31
CA VAL A 304 33.43 28.08 8.34
C VAL A 304 32.05 28.58 8.79
N GLY A 305 31.90 29.88 9.06
CA GLY A 305 30.60 30.49 9.39
C GLY A 305 29.53 30.35 8.29
N ALA A 306 29.92 30.48 7.03
CA ALA A 306 29.01 30.28 5.89
C ALA A 306 28.58 28.81 5.72
N TYR A 307 29.45 27.86 6.06
CA TYR A 307 29.09 26.44 6.19
C TYR A 307 28.08 26.23 7.34
N VAL A 308 28.28 26.83 8.53
CA VAL A 308 27.31 26.73 9.66
C VAL A 308 25.93 27.18 9.19
N LEU A 309 25.85 28.39 8.59
CA LEU A 309 24.60 28.98 8.13
C LEU A 309 23.91 28.11 7.07
N THR A 310 24.68 27.59 6.12
CA THR A 310 24.12 26.79 5.00
C THR A 310 23.59 25.45 5.46
N TYR A 311 24.37 24.65 6.19
CA TYR A 311 23.92 23.31 6.61
C TYR A 311 22.79 23.38 7.66
N LEU A 312 22.82 24.37 8.55
CA LEU A 312 21.68 24.64 9.45
C LEU A 312 20.44 25.11 8.67
N GLY A 313 20.64 25.91 7.63
CA GLY A 313 19.60 26.35 6.69
C GLY A 313 18.94 25.18 5.95
N ILE A 314 19.72 24.22 5.45
CA ILE A 314 19.21 22.97 4.85
C ILE A 314 18.38 22.19 5.87
N ALA A 315 18.95 21.90 7.06
CA ALA A 315 18.29 21.09 8.08
C ALA A 315 16.94 21.68 8.53
N VAL A 316 16.89 23.00 8.78
CA VAL A 316 15.66 23.71 9.18
C VAL A 316 14.68 23.82 8.01
N SER A 317 15.15 24.09 6.78
CA SER A 317 14.26 24.22 5.61
C SER A 317 13.64 22.88 5.21
N ARG A 318 14.42 21.78 5.25
CA ARG A 318 13.91 20.42 5.01
C ARG A 318 12.89 20.04 6.08
N ALA A 319 13.19 20.26 7.36
CA ALA A 319 12.24 20.00 8.44
C ALA A 319 10.93 20.79 8.31
N ALA A 320 11.00 22.07 7.91
CA ALA A 320 9.83 22.92 7.69
C ALA A 320 9.00 22.46 6.47
N TYR A 321 9.67 22.11 5.37
CA TYR A 321 9.08 21.61 4.14
C TYR A 321 8.39 20.26 4.33
N SER A 322 9.10 19.25 4.82
CA SER A 322 8.54 17.91 5.06
C SER A 322 7.38 17.95 6.04
N ARG A 323 7.38 18.87 7.02
CA ARG A 323 6.20 19.10 7.87
C ARG A 323 4.98 19.65 7.10
N GLN A 324 5.14 20.51 6.10
CA GLN A 324 4.01 20.95 5.26
C GLN A 324 3.54 19.81 4.34
N GLN A 325 4.49 19.08 3.75
CA GLN A 325 4.25 17.90 2.92
C GLN A 325 3.42 16.85 3.67
N PHE A 326 3.82 16.47 4.90
CA PHE A 326 3.09 15.49 5.72
C PHE A 326 1.70 15.98 6.13
N ARG A 327 1.54 17.26 6.47
CA ARG A 327 0.22 17.83 6.75
C ARG A 327 -0.67 17.73 5.51
N LEU A 328 -0.18 18.16 4.36
CA LEU A 328 -0.92 18.12 3.10
C LEU A 328 -1.35 16.69 2.73
N THR A 329 -0.46 15.70 2.85
CA THR A 329 -0.79 14.29 2.57
C THR A 329 -1.78 13.71 3.60
N THR A 330 -1.70 14.13 4.87
CA THR A 330 -2.64 13.71 5.94
C THR A 330 -4.01 14.37 5.76
N GLU A 331 -4.04 15.65 5.42
CA GLU A 331 -5.24 16.43 5.04
C GLU A 331 -5.95 15.77 3.84
N PHE A 332 -5.20 15.42 2.77
CA PHE A 332 -5.73 14.68 1.62
C PHE A 332 -6.29 13.31 2.05
N ARG A 333 -5.56 12.53 2.85
CA ARG A 333 -5.99 11.20 3.35
C ARG A 333 -7.30 11.30 4.14
N ALA A 334 -7.33 12.17 5.14
CA ALA A 334 -8.46 12.33 6.06
C ALA A 334 -9.70 12.86 5.33
N GLY A 335 -9.54 13.86 4.46
CA GLY A 335 -10.62 14.44 3.67
C GLY A 335 -11.20 13.47 2.64
N LEU A 336 -10.34 12.74 1.91
CA LEU A 336 -10.81 11.73 0.95
C LEU A 336 -11.54 10.59 1.65
N MET A 337 -10.96 10.01 2.72
CA MET A 337 -11.63 8.92 3.46
C MET A 337 -12.95 9.37 4.09
N SER A 338 -13.02 10.58 4.66
CA SER A 338 -14.27 11.14 5.20
C SER A 338 -15.33 11.35 4.12
N MET A 339 -14.94 11.93 2.97
CA MET A 339 -15.85 12.17 1.85
C MET A 339 -16.32 10.86 1.20
N ILE A 340 -15.44 9.85 1.08
CA ILE A 340 -15.79 8.51 0.59
C ILE A 340 -16.78 7.85 1.56
N PHE A 341 -16.49 7.81 2.86
CA PHE A 341 -17.37 7.20 3.85
C PHE A 341 -18.77 7.83 3.87
N LYS A 342 -18.82 9.17 3.86
CA LYS A 342 -20.07 9.93 3.84
C LYS A 342 -20.83 9.75 2.53
N GLN A 343 -20.13 9.72 1.40
CA GLN A 343 -20.73 9.38 0.11
C GLN A 343 -21.25 7.94 0.12
N THR A 344 -20.56 6.98 0.74
CA THR A 344 -21.06 5.60 0.91
C THR A 344 -22.37 5.56 1.71
N ILE A 345 -22.49 6.29 2.82
CA ILE A 345 -23.77 6.34 3.57
C ILE A 345 -24.87 7.13 2.81
N ALA A 346 -24.49 8.11 1.97
CA ALA A 346 -25.43 8.89 1.15
C ALA A 346 -25.85 8.19 -0.16
N LEU A 347 -25.03 7.28 -0.68
CA LEU A 347 -25.36 6.33 -1.75
C LEU A 347 -26.30 5.26 -1.20
N LYS A 348 -27.09 4.67 -2.10
CA LYS A 348 -28.00 3.58 -1.78
C LYS A 348 -27.28 2.23 -1.93
N ALA A 349 -27.88 1.18 -1.38
CA ALA A 349 -27.32 -0.18 -1.45
C ALA A 349 -27.23 -0.75 -2.88
N ASP A 350 -28.03 -0.25 -3.83
CA ASP A 350 -27.91 -0.57 -5.26
C ASP A 350 -26.69 0.08 -5.94
N GLU A 351 -26.15 1.17 -5.38
CA GLU A 351 -25.04 1.96 -5.93
C GLU A 351 -23.66 1.57 -5.35
N LEU A 352 -23.55 0.40 -4.67
CA LEU A 352 -22.43 0.05 -3.77
C LEU A 352 -21.96 -1.42 -3.83
N LYS A 353 -22.46 -2.23 -4.76
CA LYS A 353 -22.38 -3.71 -4.66
C LYS A 353 -20.98 -4.29 -4.82
N ASP A 354 -20.15 -3.69 -5.65
CA ASP A 354 -18.99 -4.37 -6.28
C ASP A 354 -17.72 -4.35 -5.40
N GLY A 355 -17.86 -4.02 -4.11
CA GLY A 355 -16.74 -3.84 -3.18
C GLY A 355 -15.82 -2.65 -3.52
N ALA A 356 -16.00 -1.98 -4.66
CA ALA A 356 -15.13 -0.92 -5.17
C ALA A 356 -14.90 0.22 -4.17
N ALA A 357 -15.88 0.53 -3.33
CA ALA A 357 -15.72 1.53 -2.27
C ALA A 357 -14.63 1.15 -1.22
N VAL A 358 -14.40 -0.14 -0.99
CA VAL A 358 -13.37 -0.67 -0.06
C VAL A 358 -11.98 -0.48 -0.67
N THR A 359 -11.83 -0.83 -1.96
CA THR A 359 -10.63 -0.58 -2.76
C THR A 359 -10.31 0.92 -2.79
N LEU A 360 -11.32 1.74 -3.08
CA LEU A 360 -11.22 3.20 -3.13
C LEU A 360 -10.75 3.79 -1.79
N MET A 361 -11.36 3.37 -0.68
CA MET A 361 -11.02 3.84 0.66
C MET A 361 -9.64 3.33 1.12
N GLY A 362 -9.27 2.10 0.73
CA GLY A 362 -8.04 1.42 1.13
C GLY A 362 -6.87 1.69 0.20
N THR A 363 -6.74 0.88 -0.86
CA THR A 363 -5.57 0.91 -1.76
C THR A 363 -5.43 2.24 -2.48
N ASP A 364 -6.54 2.82 -2.94
CA ASP A 364 -6.47 3.92 -3.90
C ASP A 364 -6.16 5.23 -3.18
N VAL A 365 -6.77 5.48 -2.02
CA VAL A 365 -6.37 6.62 -1.17
C VAL A 365 -4.94 6.46 -0.64
N GLU A 366 -4.49 5.27 -0.22
CA GLU A 366 -3.07 5.06 0.16
C GLU A 366 -2.13 5.41 -1.02
N GLN A 367 -2.41 4.93 -2.24
CA GLN A 367 -1.60 5.22 -3.43
C GLN A 367 -1.63 6.70 -3.86
N ILE A 368 -2.80 7.34 -3.79
CA ILE A 368 -2.95 8.79 -4.01
C ILE A 368 -2.09 9.54 -3.01
N VAL A 369 -2.19 9.24 -1.72
CA VAL A 369 -1.47 9.91 -0.63
C VAL A 369 0.05 9.75 -0.78
N ILE A 370 0.52 8.54 -1.12
CA ILE A 370 1.94 8.27 -1.44
C ILE A 370 2.42 9.09 -2.64
N THR A 371 1.64 9.10 -3.74
CA THR A 371 1.99 9.79 -4.98
C THR A 371 2.00 11.31 -4.80
N PHE A 372 1.00 11.88 -4.11
CA PHE A 372 0.94 13.31 -3.80
C PHE A 372 2.02 13.76 -2.82
N GLY A 373 2.62 12.85 -2.06
CA GLY A 373 3.85 13.12 -1.32
C GLY A 373 4.96 13.70 -2.22
N MET A 374 5.07 13.25 -3.47
CA MET A 374 6.08 13.73 -4.42
C MET A 374 5.68 15.02 -5.17
N PHE A 375 4.47 15.54 -4.98
CA PHE A 375 3.93 16.65 -5.79
C PHE A 375 4.83 17.89 -5.83
N HIS A 376 5.37 18.31 -4.69
CA HIS A 376 6.21 19.51 -4.65
C HIS A 376 7.62 19.30 -5.21
N GLU A 377 8.07 18.05 -5.40
CA GLU A 377 9.34 17.75 -6.07
C GLU A 377 9.24 17.95 -7.59
N ILE A 378 8.06 17.73 -8.20
CA ILE A 378 7.89 17.77 -9.66
C ILE A 378 8.25 19.15 -10.24
N TRP A 379 7.68 20.22 -9.69
CA TRP A 379 7.98 21.59 -10.15
C TRP A 379 9.34 22.08 -9.65
N ALA A 380 9.77 21.66 -8.45
CA ALA A 380 11.06 22.05 -7.89
C ALA A 380 12.22 21.48 -8.71
N ALA A 381 12.11 20.23 -9.15
CA ALA A 381 13.08 19.58 -10.03
C ALA A 381 13.26 20.33 -11.36
N VAL A 382 12.20 20.88 -11.96
CA VAL A 382 12.31 21.68 -13.20
C VAL A 382 13.10 22.97 -12.95
N VAL A 383 12.86 23.64 -11.81
CA VAL A 383 13.63 24.83 -11.40
C VAL A 383 15.10 24.47 -11.09
N GLU A 384 15.31 23.35 -10.41
CA GLU A 384 16.64 22.85 -10.04
C GLU A 384 17.46 22.43 -11.27
N VAL A 385 16.85 21.79 -12.28
CA VAL A 385 17.49 21.53 -13.57
C VAL A 385 17.87 22.82 -14.28
N GLY A 386 16.95 23.80 -14.37
CA GLY A 386 17.23 25.07 -15.03
C GLY A 386 18.41 25.81 -14.40
N ILE A 387 18.46 25.86 -13.06
CA ILE A 387 19.57 26.46 -12.32
C ILE A 387 20.86 25.65 -12.49
N ALA A 388 20.80 24.31 -12.38
CA ALA A 388 21.98 23.45 -12.49
C ALA A 388 22.62 23.52 -13.89
N VAL A 389 21.81 23.46 -14.97
CA VAL A 389 22.31 23.57 -16.34
C VAL A 389 22.94 24.94 -16.60
N PHE A 390 22.32 26.04 -16.14
CA PHE A 390 22.88 27.39 -16.24
C PHE A 390 24.21 27.54 -15.46
N LEU A 391 24.32 26.94 -14.28
CA LEU A 391 25.56 26.97 -13.51
C LEU A 391 26.66 26.09 -14.13
N LEU A 392 26.30 24.96 -14.74
CA LEU A 392 27.24 24.09 -15.45
C LEU A 392 27.71 24.70 -16.78
N GLU A 393 26.82 25.31 -17.56
CA GLU A 393 27.18 26.04 -18.79
C GLU A 393 28.27 27.09 -18.51
N ARG A 394 28.16 27.81 -17.39
CA ARG A 394 29.15 28.81 -16.97
C ARG A 394 30.49 28.24 -16.47
N GLN A 395 30.63 26.92 -16.36
CA GLN A 395 31.88 26.23 -15.95
C GLN A 395 32.47 25.35 -17.06
N ILE A 396 31.63 24.67 -17.86
CA ILE A 396 32.05 23.69 -18.87
C ILE A 396 31.44 23.92 -20.27
N ALA A 397 30.80 25.08 -20.49
CA ALA A 397 30.19 25.48 -21.76
C ALA A 397 29.25 24.39 -22.32
N VAL A 398 29.29 24.16 -23.64
CA VAL A 398 28.38 23.25 -24.39
C VAL A 398 28.36 21.81 -23.86
N ALA A 399 29.40 21.37 -23.14
CA ALA A 399 29.43 20.04 -22.52
C ALA A 399 28.31 19.82 -21.47
N SER A 400 27.72 20.89 -20.92
CA SER A 400 26.57 20.81 -19.99
C SER A 400 25.31 20.20 -20.62
N VAL A 401 25.20 20.18 -21.95
CA VAL A 401 24.03 19.64 -22.69
C VAL A 401 24.05 18.11 -22.75
N VAL A 402 25.22 17.47 -22.71
CA VAL A 402 25.36 16.02 -22.92
C VAL A 402 24.60 15.18 -21.87
N PRO A 403 24.66 15.47 -20.55
CA PRO A 403 23.86 14.74 -19.56
C PRO A 403 22.34 14.90 -19.75
N VAL A 404 21.89 16.06 -20.25
CA VAL A 404 20.46 16.34 -20.51
C VAL A 404 19.96 15.49 -21.67
N VAL A 405 20.75 15.38 -22.75
CA VAL A 405 20.43 14.53 -23.91
C VAL A 405 20.42 13.05 -23.52
N ILE A 406 21.39 12.58 -22.74
CA ILE A 406 21.42 11.19 -22.23
C ILE A 406 20.18 10.91 -21.38
N SER A 407 19.82 11.82 -20.45
CA SER A 407 18.63 11.67 -19.61
C SER A 407 17.35 11.58 -20.45
N LEU A 408 17.18 12.44 -21.45
CA LEU A 408 16.03 12.43 -22.36
C LEU A 408 15.94 11.13 -23.18
N LEU A 409 17.05 10.68 -23.77
CA LEU A 409 17.10 9.45 -24.56
C LEU A 409 16.73 8.22 -23.71
N CYS A 410 17.23 8.13 -22.48
CA CYS A 410 16.90 7.01 -21.61
C CYS A 410 15.47 7.11 -21.02
N VAL A 411 14.93 8.31 -20.76
CA VAL A 411 13.49 8.46 -20.44
C VAL A 411 12.61 7.93 -21.57
N VAL A 412 12.92 8.24 -22.83
CA VAL A 412 12.24 7.66 -24.01
C VAL A 412 12.40 6.13 -24.04
N GLY A 413 13.57 5.60 -23.69
CA GLY A 413 13.81 4.15 -23.58
C GLY A 413 13.03 3.45 -22.45
N VAL A 414 12.77 4.12 -21.32
CA VAL A 414 12.03 3.53 -20.17
C VAL A 414 10.52 3.43 -20.42
N VAL A 415 9.94 4.31 -21.25
CA VAL A 415 8.50 4.32 -21.56
C VAL A 415 7.98 2.97 -22.11
N PRO A 416 8.52 2.40 -23.22
CA PRO A 416 8.03 1.12 -23.74
C PRO A 416 8.27 -0.04 -22.76
N ILE A 417 9.37 -0.02 -22.00
CA ILE A 417 9.65 -1.02 -20.95
C ILE A 417 8.55 -0.95 -19.88
N SER A 418 8.21 0.24 -19.40
CA SER A 418 7.19 0.47 -18.37
C SER A 418 5.79 0.07 -18.82
N ASN A 419 5.41 0.36 -20.07
CA ASN A 419 4.15 -0.11 -20.66
C ASN A 419 4.09 -1.64 -20.76
N THR A 420 5.24 -2.30 -20.98
CA THR A 420 5.33 -3.77 -21.04
C THR A 420 5.32 -4.42 -19.65
N ILE A 421 5.89 -3.75 -18.64
CA ILE A 421 5.84 -4.18 -17.22
C ILE A 421 4.40 -4.34 -16.75
N GLY A 422 3.51 -3.39 -17.06
CA GLY A 422 2.10 -3.47 -16.67
C GLY A 422 1.43 -4.75 -17.14
N ARG A 423 1.55 -5.09 -18.44
CA ARG A 423 1.00 -6.33 -19.01
C ARG A 423 1.60 -7.60 -18.37
N ALA A 424 2.90 -7.60 -18.09
CA ALA A 424 3.56 -8.72 -17.43
C ALA A 424 3.13 -8.86 -15.95
N GLN A 425 2.78 -7.76 -15.30
CA GLN A 425 2.26 -7.74 -13.94
C GLN A 425 0.83 -8.28 -13.87
N THR A 426 -0.06 -7.93 -14.82
CA THR A 426 -1.43 -8.46 -14.88
C THR A 426 -1.42 -9.99 -15.01
N VAL A 427 -0.67 -10.53 -15.97
CA VAL A 427 -0.57 -12.00 -16.18
C VAL A 427 0.02 -12.74 -14.97
N TRP A 428 0.90 -12.11 -14.19
CA TRP A 428 1.35 -12.70 -12.92
C TRP A 428 0.25 -12.64 -11.84
N LEU A 429 -0.47 -11.52 -11.72
CA LEU A 429 -1.55 -11.37 -10.73
C LEU A 429 -2.70 -12.35 -11.00
N GLU A 430 -3.06 -12.61 -12.26
CA GLU A 430 -4.01 -13.65 -12.66
C GLU A 430 -3.61 -15.04 -12.10
N ARG A 431 -2.35 -15.45 -12.30
CA ARG A 431 -1.82 -16.73 -11.82
C ARG A 431 -1.66 -16.80 -10.30
N LEU A 432 -1.41 -15.66 -9.66
CA LEU A 432 -1.39 -15.55 -8.20
C LEU A 432 -2.81 -15.70 -7.62
N GLN A 433 -3.82 -15.09 -8.25
CA GLN A 433 -5.23 -15.24 -7.88
C GLN A 433 -5.71 -16.69 -8.06
N GLU A 434 -5.39 -17.31 -9.19
CA GLU A 434 -5.66 -18.74 -9.48
C GLU A 434 -5.10 -19.65 -8.37
N ARG A 435 -3.80 -19.52 -8.03
CA ARG A 435 -3.19 -20.28 -6.94
C ARG A 435 -3.86 -20.02 -5.60
N VAL A 436 -4.10 -18.75 -5.24
CA VAL A 436 -4.68 -18.38 -3.94
C VAL A 436 -6.12 -18.88 -3.81
N ALA A 437 -6.93 -18.84 -4.86
CA ALA A 437 -8.30 -19.38 -4.85
C ALA A 437 -8.33 -20.90 -4.60
N VAL A 438 -7.52 -21.67 -5.33
CA VAL A 438 -7.39 -23.13 -5.12
C VAL A 438 -6.85 -23.44 -3.72
N THR A 439 -5.89 -22.65 -3.22
CA THR A 439 -5.34 -22.81 -1.87
C THR A 439 -6.36 -22.48 -0.77
N ALA A 440 -7.23 -21.49 -0.98
CA ALA A 440 -8.30 -21.16 -0.02
C ALA A 440 -9.38 -22.25 0.03
N ALA A 441 -9.81 -22.77 -1.12
CA ALA A 441 -10.73 -23.91 -1.19
C ALA A 441 -10.13 -25.17 -0.52
N MET A 442 -8.84 -25.44 -0.75
CA MET A 442 -8.10 -26.51 -0.07
C MET A 442 -8.10 -26.37 1.46
N ILE A 443 -7.95 -25.15 1.99
CA ILE A 443 -7.95 -24.89 3.44
C ILE A 443 -9.36 -25.02 4.03
N SER A 444 -10.39 -24.57 3.31
CA SER A 444 -11.81 -24.73 3.69
C SER A 444 -12.18 -26.20 3.85
N ASP A 445 -11.95 -27.00 2.81
CA ASP A 445 -12.56 -28.33 2.69
C ASP A 445 -11.63 -29.46 3.16
N MET A 446 -10.64 -29.10 4.01
CA MET A 446 -9.55 -29.98 4.45
C MET A 446 -10.03 -31.29 5.10
N LYS A 447 -11.22 -31.29 5.74
CA LYS A 447 -11.88 -32.52 6.23
C LYS A 447 -12.11 -33.51 5.08
N ALA A 448 -12.78 -33.08 4.01
CA ALA A 448 -13.13 -33.92 2.87
C ALA A 448 -11.87 -34.36 2.10
N ILE A 449 -10.92 -33.44 1.90
CA ILE A 449 -9.63 -33.73 1.23
C ILE A 449 -8.88 -34.85 1.96
N LYS A 450 -8.77 -34.77 3.29
CA LYS A 450 -8.13 -35.83 4.10
C LYS A 450 -8.93 -37.13 4.08
N MET A 451 -10.26 -37.09 4.23
CA MET A 451 -11.12 -38.29 4.15
C MET A 451 -11.00 -39.04 2.82
N LEU A 452 -10.72 -38.33 1.72
CA LEU A 452 -10.55 -38.88 0.37
C LEU A 452 -9.10 -39.29 0.03
N GLY A 453 -8.14 -39.17 0.94
CA GLY A 453 -6.72 -39.47 0.68
C GLY A 453 -6.02 -38.49 -0.29
N LEU A 454 -6.64 -37.36 -0.62
CA LEU A 454 -6.16 -36.43 -1.64
C LEU A 454 -5.01 -35.44 -1.28
N PRO A 455 -4.48 -35.31 -0.03
CA PRO A 455 -3.42 -34.33 0.25
C PRO A 455 -2.19 -34.41 -0.68
N GLY A 456 -1.75 -35.60 -1.05
CA GLY A 456 -0.59 -35.78 -1.96
C GLY A 456 -0.86 -35.34 -3.41
N VAL A 457 -2.11 -35.48 -3.89
CA VAL A 457 -2.51 -35.03 -5.23
C VAL A 457 -2.64 -33.51 -5.25
N LEU A 458 -3.34 -32.95 -4.26
CA LEU A 458 -3.64 -31.53 -4.19
C LEU A 458 -2.39 -30.69 -3.84
N SER A 459 -1.43 -31.22 -3.08
CA SER A 459 -0.13 -30.56 -2.90
C SER A 459 0.66 -30.49 -4.21
N GLY A 460 0.59 -31.52 -5.05
CA GLY A 460 1.13 -31.52 -6.41
C GLY A 460 0.51 -30.42 -7.29
N VAL A 461 -0.82 -30.33 -7.32
CA VAL A 461 -1.55 -29.29 -8.06
C VAL A 461 -1.16 -27.88 -7.61
N VAL A 462 -1.19 -27.61 -6.29
CA VAL A 462 -0.86 -26.27 -5.75
C VAL A 462 0.63 -25.94 -5.94
N THR A 463 1.51 -26.93 -5.96
CA THR A 463 2.94 -26.77 -6.30
C THR A 463 3.14 -26.43 -7.77
N GLU A 464 2.43 -27.07 -8.70
CA GLU A 464 2.53 -26.74 -10.13
C GLU A 464 1.93 -25.36 -10.43
N LEU A 465 0.81 -24.99 -9.80
CA LEU A 465 0.27 -23.62 -9.87
C LEU A 465 1.30 -22.59 -9.38
N ARG A 466 2.01 -22.86 -8.28
CA ARG A 466 3.13 -22.01 -7.81
C ARG A 466 4.29 -21.96 -8.79
N ARG A 467 4.61 -23.06 -9.47
CA ARG A 467 5.66 -23.10 -10.52
C ARG A 467 5.28 -22.26 -11.74
N VAL A 468 4.01 -22.33 -12.17
CA VAL A 468 3.45 -21.49 -13.24
C VAL A 468 3.43 -20.02 -12.83
N GLU A 469 3.02 -19.70 -11.60
CA GLU A 469 3.03 -18.35 -11.04
C GLU A 469 4.44 -17.73 -11.06
N LEU A 470 5.44 -18.45 -10.52
CA LEU A 470 6.83 -18.00 -10.49
C LEU A 470 7.42 -17.84 -11.90
N LYS A 471 7.13 -18.76 -12.83
CA LYS A 471 7.54 -18.64 -14.24
C LYS A 471 6.89 -17.44 -14.94
N GLY A 472 5.63 -17.16 -14.65
CA GLY A 472 4.94 -15.95 -15.13
C GLY A 472 5.64 -14.67 -14.64
N SER A 473 6.00 -14.63 -13.35
CA SER A 473 6.67 -13.48 -12.75
C SER A 473 8.12 -13.29 -13.21
N GLU A 474 8.78 -14.28 -13.83
CA GLU A 474 10.14 -14.10 -14.39
C GLU A 474 10.17 -13.02 -15.46
N LYS A 475 9.16 -12.95 -16.35
CA LYS A 475 9.09 -11.91 -17.39
C LYS A 475 8.92 -10.52 -16.79
N PHE A 476 8.10 -10.38 -15.75
CA PHE A 476 7.96 -9.15 -14.98
C PHE A 476 9.29 -8.76 -14.31
N ARG A 477 9.98 -9.72 -13.66
CA ARG A 477 11.27 -9.50 -12.98
C ARG A 477 12.41 -9.17 -13.96
N GLN A 478 12.45 -9.78 -15.14
CA GLN A 478 13.40 -9.44 -16.21
C GLN A 478 13.14 -8.03 -16.76
N LEU A 479 11.87 -7.63 -16.96
CA LEU A 479 11.54 -6.27 -17.35
C LEU A 479 11.84 -5.25 -16.23
N LEU A 480 11.70 -5.64 -14.96
CA LEU A 480 12.12 -4.84 -13.82
C LEU A 480 13.66 -4.69 -13.76
N LEU A 481 14.43 -5.73 -14.09
CA LEU A 481 15.89 -5.63 -14.27
C LEU A 481 16.25 -4.68 -15.41
N TRP A 482 15.65 -4.84 -16.60
CA TRP A 482 15.87 -3.92 -17.71
C TRP A 482 15.47 -2.48 -17.38
N LYS A 483 14.35 -2.29 -16.67
CA LYS A 483 14.00 -0.98 -16.11
C LYS A 483 15.09 -0.49 -15.18
N LEU A 484 15.55 -1.26 -14.20
CA LEU A 484 16.60 -0.83 -13.26
C LEU A 484 17.92 -0.49 -13.95
N LEU A 485 18.32 -1.19 -15.01
CA LEU A 485 19.51 -0.84 -15.79
C LEU A 485 19.30 0.46 -16.57
N VAL A 486 18.20 0.57 -17.30
CA VAL A 486 17.85 1.74 -18.13
C VAL A 486 17.30 2.92 -17.29
N SER A 487 17.08 2.73 -15.98
CA SER A 487 16.64 3.74 -15.00
C SER A 487 17.69 4.04 -13.90
N ASN A 488 18.85 3.37 -13.89
CA ASN A 488 20.04 3.86 -13.17
C ASN A 488 20.95 4.68 -14.08
N LEU A 489 21.02 4.35 -15.38
CA LEU A 489 21.62 5.21 -16.42
C LEU A 489 21.13 6.69 -16.35
N PRO A 490 19.85 6.96 -16.07
CA PRO A 490 19.28 8.27 -15.81
C PRO A 490 18.55 8.25 -14.45
N SER A 491 19.29 8.21 -13.33
CA SER A 491 18.75 8.56 -12.00
C SER A 491 18.48 10.08 -11.88
N GLN A 492 17.99 10.64 -12.99
CA GLN A 492 17.77 12.03 -13.38
C GLN A 492 16.53 12.05 -14.33
N PHE A 493 15.33 12.29 -13.76
CA PHE A 493 14.05 12.73 -14.41
C PHE A 493 12.99 11.69 -14.93
N ALA A 494 11.69 12.08 -14.97
CA ALA A 494 10.49 11.21 -15.13
C ALA A 494 9.16 11.91 -15.65
N PRO A 495 8.06 11.20 -16.09
CA PRO A 495 7.00 11.67 -17.07
C PRO A 495 5.45 11.36 -16.81
N PHE A 496 4.47 11.60 -17.76
CA PHE A 496 2.95 11.35 -17.69
C PHE A 496 2.12 11.14 -19.06
N ALA A 497 0.75 10.89 -19.10
CA ALA A 497 -0.16 10.29 -20.21
C ALA A 497 -1.75 10.66 -20.33
N THR A 498 -2.68 10.00 -21.15
CA THR A 498 -4.25 10.11 -21.35
C THR A 498 -4.94 9.10 -22.41
N ASP A 499 -6.26 8.89 -22.87
CA ASP A 499 -7.79 9.01 -22.53
C ASP A 499 -8.85 8.50 -23.67
N LEU A 500 -10.23 8.25 -23.48
CA LEU A 500 -11.49 8.13 -24.41
C LEU A 500 -12.49 6.83 -24.56
N ASN A 501 -13.83 6.92 -24.99
CA ASN A 501 -14.98 5.83 -24.95
C ASN A 501 -16.47 5.96 -25.67
N LEU A 502 -17.12 5.10 -26.56
CA LEU A 502 -18.34 5.32 -27.56
C LEU A 502 -19.86 4.78 -27.34
N LYS A 503 -20.84 4.78 -28.33
CA LYS A 503 -22.38 4.87 -28.20
C LYS A 503 -23.40 4.12 -29.17
N ILE A 504 -24.66 3.79 -28.74
CA ILE A 504 -25.85 3.13 -29.44
C ILE A 504 -27.29 3.76 -29.13
N GLY A 505 -28.45 3.20 -29.61
CA GLY A 505 -29.89 3.65 -29.56
C GLY A 505 -30.97 2.79 -28.78
N ARG A 506 -32.25 2.66 -29.23
CA ARG A 506 -33.42 2.07 -28.47
C ARG A 506 -34.48 1.28 -29.30
N GLY A 507 -34.99 0.14 -28.79
CA GLY A 507 -36.15 -0.65 -29.31
C GLY A 507 -36.59 -1.82 -28.39
N ILE A 508 -37.45 -2.77 -28.83
CA ILE A 508 -37.37 -4.17 -28.38
C ILE A 508 -36.41 -4.88 -29.33
N THR A 509 -35.17 -5.07 -28.88
CA THR A 509 -34.05 -5.47 -29.74
C THR A 509 -33.47 -6.79 -29.23
N MET A 510 -33.58 -7.86 -30.00
CA MET A 510 -33.02 -9.17 -29.64
C MET A 510 -31.64 -9.38 -30.27
N ILE A 511 -30.68 -9.85 -29.48
CA ILE A 511 -29.28 -10.02 -29.89
C ILE A 511 -28.94 -11.51 -29.95
N ILE A 512 -28.62 -12.01 -31.13
CA ILE A 512 -28.41 -13.44 -31.41
C ILE A 512 -27.06 -13.69 -32.11
N GLY A 513 -26.51 -14.89 -31.94
CA GLY A 513 -25.21 -15.29 -32.52
C GLY A 513 -24.58 -16.48 -31.80
N PRO A 514 -23.50 -17.08 -32.33
CA PRO A 514 -22.86 -18.26 -31.74
C PRO A 514 -22.26 -17.99 -30.34
N ILE A 515 -21.98 -19.06 -29.59
CA ILE A 515 -21.33 -18.96 -28.26
C ILE A 515 -19.94 -18.33 -28.45
N GLY A 516 -19.59 -17.36 -27.59
CA GLY A 516 -18.33 -16.61 -27.68
C GLY A 516 -18.33 -15.37 -28.58
N CYS A 517 -19.36 -15.08 -29.38
CA CYS A 517 -19.33 -13.94 -30.34
C CYS A 517 -19.44 -12.52 -29.73
N GLY A 518 -19.43 -12.38 -28.40
CA GLY A 518 -19.41 -11.08 -27.70
C GLY A 518 -20.76 -10.52 -27.21
N LYS A 519 -21.86 -11.30 -27.25
CA LYS A 519 -23.22 -10.87 -26.84
C LYS A 519 -23.28 -10.18 -25.48
N SER A 520 -22.90 -10.86 -24.40
CA SER A 520 -22.92 -10.33 -23.03
C SER A 520 -22.03 -9.09 -22.88
N CYS A 521 -20.84 -9.09 -23.49
CA CYS A 521 -19.95 -7.94 -23.50
C CYS A 521 -20.59 -6.70 -24.19
N LEU A 522 -21.40 -6.89 -25.24
CA LEU A 522 -22.17 -5.80 -25.85
C LEU A 522 -23.33 -5.34 -24.96
N VAL A 523 -24.00 -6.26 -24.25
CA VAL A 523 -25.04 -5.92 -23.25
C VAL A 523 -24.45 -5.10 -22.10
N GLU A 524 -23.33 -5.54 -21.53
CA GLU A 524 -22.55 -4.83 -20.51
C GLU A 524 -22.06 -3.47 -21.04
N SER A 525 -21.66 -3.37 -22.31
CA SER A 525 -21.31 -2.09 -22.97
C SER A 525 -22.48 -1.11 -23.06
N ILE A 526 -23.69 -1.60 -23.31
CA ILE A 526 -24.92 -0.79 -23.40
C ILE A 526 -25.37 -0.32 -22.00
N ILE A 527 -25.16 -1.13 -20.96
CA ILE A 527 -25.41 -0.76 -19.56
C ILE A 527 -24.34 0.23 -19.06
N GLY A 528 -23.09 0.03 -19.44
CA GLY A 528 -21.94 0.90 -19.15
C GLY A 528 -20.82 0.27 -18.31
N GLU A 529 -20.84 -1.05 -18.12
CA GLU A 529 -19.92 -1.78 -17.22
C GLU A 529 -18.54 -2.09 -17.85
N THR A 530 -18.42 -2.06 -19.17
CA THR A 530 -17.15 -2.33 -19.89
C THR A 530 -16.40 -1.06 -20.29
N ALA A 531 -15.07 -1.10 -20.22
CA ALA A 531 -14.20 0.00 -20.65
C ALA A 531 -14.13 0.13 -22.19
N ILE A 532 -14.85 1.11 -22.75
CA ILE A 532 -14.86 1.40 -24.20
C ILE A 532 -13.63 2.23 -24.57
N ILE A 533 -12.92 1.91 -25.67
CA ILE A 533 -11.52 2.36 -25.89
C ILE A 533 -11.38 3.62 -26.80
N THR A 534 -12.45 4.03 -27.49
CA THR A 534 -12.78 5.39 -28.01
C THR A 534 -14.31 5.45 -28.11
N GLY A 535 -15.07 6.55 -28.26
CA GLY A 535 -14.86 7.99 -28.14
C GLY A 535 -15.84 8.72 -27.17
N SER A 536 -17.18 8.76 -27.39
CA SER A 536 -18.19 9.23 -26.37
C SER A 536 -19.55 8.47 -26.26
N HIS A 537 -19.78 7.61 -25.24
CA HIS A 537 -21.07 6.97 -24.86
C HIS A 537 -22.10 7.98 -24.33
N VAL A 538 -23.39 7.63 -24.39
CA VAL A 538 -24.47 8.21 -23.57
C VAL A 538 -25.47 7.10 -23.26
N ALA A 539 -25.47 6.61 -22.02
CA ALA A 539 -26.53 5.75 -21.49
C ALA A 539 -27.87 6.51 -21.42
N PRO A 540 -29.03 5.84 -21.58
CA PRO A 540 -30.33 6.48 -21.52
C PRO A 540 -30.66 7.00 -20.11
N SER A 541 -31.24 8.19 -20.00
CA SER A 541 -31.61 8.84 -18.73
C SER A 541 -32.87 8.25 -18.04
N GLN A 542 -33.13 6.96 -18.23
CA GLN A 542 -34.26 6.24 -17.65
C GLN A 542 -33.75 4.98 -16.95
N ARG A 543 -34.40 4.60 -15.84
CA ARG A 543 -34.02 3.42 -15.06
C ARG A 543 -34.13 2.17 -15.93
N ILE A 544 -33.04 1.40 -15.95
CA ILE A 544 -32.95 0.10 -16.60
C ILE A 544 -33.21 -0.98 -15.54
N ALA A 545 -34.03 -1.98 -15.85
CA ALA A 545 -34.05 -3.24 -15.09
C ALA A 545 -33.11 -4.22 -15.80
N TYR A 546 -31.95 -4.51 -15.21
CA TYR A 546 -31.04 -5.53 -15.73
C TYR A 546 -31.23 -6.86 -15.00
N CYS A 547 -31.25 -7.96 -15.76
CA CYS A 547 -31.13 -9.32 -15.26
C CYS A 547 -29.94 -10.00 -15.96
N SER A 548 -28.86 -10.21 -15.20
CA SER A 548 -27.65 -10.89 -15.62
C SER A 548 -27.82 -12.41 -15.72
N GLN A 549 -26.98 -13.06 -16.53
CA GLN A 549 -26.93 -14.52 -16.68
C GLN A 549 -26.70 -15.24 -15.34
N ASN A 550 -25.81 -14.72 -14.50
CA ASN A 550 -25.63 -15.17 -13.12
C ASN A 550 -26.56 -14.37 -12.18
N ALA A 551 -27.39 -15.08 -11.42
CA ALA A 551 -28.43 -14.46 -10.58
C ALA A 551 -27.93 -14.08 -9.18
N TRP A 552 -28.07 -12.81 -8.81
CA TRP A 552 -27.60 -12.29 -7.52
C TRP A 552 -28.69 -12.26 -6.44
N MET A 553 -28.47 -12.99 -5.35
CA MET A 553 -29.34 -13.05 -4.17
C MET A 553 -28.80 -12.21 -3.00
N LEU A 554 -29.71 -11.61 -2.24
CA LEU A 554 -29.47 -10.97 -0.95
C LEU A 554 -29.72 -11.97 0.17
N ASN A 555 -28.90 -11.96 1.23
CA ASN A 555 -29.17 -12.71 2.46
C ASN A 555 -30.40 -12.14 3.16
N GLY A 556 -31.57 -12.73 2.89
CA GLY A 556 -32.87 -12.26 3.33
C GLY A 556 -34.01 -13.06 2.68
N SER A 557 -35.26 -12.73 3.02
CA SER A 557 -36.43 -13.48 2.54
C SER A 557 -36.63 -13.39 1.03
N LEU A 558 -37.34 -14.38 0.45
CA LEU A 558 -37.76 -14.41 -0.95
C LEU A 558 -38.50 -13.12 -1.36
N ARG A 559 -39.37 -12.61 -0.47
CA ARG A 559 -40.08 -11.33 -0.65
C ARG A 559 -39.11 -10.15 -0.81
N ASN A 560 -38.12 -10.03 0.06
CA ASN A 560 -37.12 -8.96 0.00
C ASN A 560 -36.24 -9.10 -1.25
N ASN A 561 -35.97 -10.33 -1.69
CA ASN A 561 -35.24 -10.62 -2.91
C ASN A 561 -36.04 -10.22 -4.17
N ILE A 562 -37.34 -10.48 -4.25
CA ILE A 562 -38.17 -10.11 -5.41
C ILE A 562 -38.52 -8.61 -5.41
N THR A 563 -38.84 -7.99 -4.26
CA THR A 563 -39.10 -6.53 -4.27
C THR A 563 -37.84 -5.71 -4.48
N GLY A 564 -36.65 -6.24 -4.15
CA GLY A 564 -35.37 -5.57 -4.37
C GLY A 564 -35.21 -4.23 -3.65
N GLY A 565 -35.99 -3.99 -2.58
CA GLY A 565 -36.05 -2.70 -1.87
C GLY A 565 -37.15 -1.75 -2.35
N LEU A 566 -38.01 -2.16 -3.29
CA LEU A 566 -39.24 -1.45 -3.64
C LEU A 566 -40.37 -1.73 -2.64
N GLU A 567 -41.36 -0.84 -2.59
CA GLU A 567 -42.51 -0.95 -1.69
C GLU A 567 -43.36 -2.19 -2.01
N TYR A 568 -43.78 -2.92 -0.97
CA TYR A 568 -44.52 -4.18 -1.11
C TYR A 568 -46.02 -3.91 -1.37
N GLU A 569 -46.38 -3.76 -2.64
CA GLU A 569 -47.78 -3.82 -3.12
C GLU A 569 -48.25 -5.29 -3.18
N PRO A 570 -49.15 -5.79 -2.30
CA PRO A 570 -49.45 -7.23 -2.22
C PRO A 570 -50.04 -7.79 -3.53
N LYS A 571 -51.03 -7.09 -4.09
CA LYS A 571 -51.70 -7.47 -5.35
C LYS A 571 -50.77 -7.43 -6.57
N TRP A 572 -49.76 -6.55 -6.56
CA TRP A 572 -48.76 -6.52 -7.62
C TRP A 572 -47.72 -7.63 -7.43
N PHE A 573 -47.33 -7.92 -6.19
CA PHE A 573 -46.42 -9.01 -5.87
C PHE A 573 -46.99 -10.36 -6.29
N GLU A 574 -48.24 -10.65 -5.93
CA GLU A 574 -49.01 -11.81 -6.42
C GLU A 574 -49.08 -11.84 -7.95
N ARG A 575 -49.34 -10.68 -8.60
CA ARG A 575 -49.38 -10.61 -10.06
C ARG A 575 -48.01 -10.84 -10.72
N VAL A 576 -46.91 -10.44 -10.09
CA VAL A 576 -45.55 -10.66 -10.62
C VAL A 576 -45.08 -12.08 -10.40
N LEU A 577 -45.38 -12.70 -9.25
CA LEU A 577 -45.22 -14.15 -9.07
C LEU A 577 -45.98 -14.93 -10.16
N TRP A 578 -47.17 -14.47 -10.55
CA TRP A 578 -47.94 -15.08 -11.63
C TRP A 578 -47.33 -14.81 -13.02
N LEU A 579 -46.88 -13.59 -13.31
CA LEU A 579 -46.22 -13.26 -14.59
C LEU A 579 -44.93 -14.05 -14.80
N CYS A 580 -44.16 -14.29 -13.72
CA CYS A 580 -42.90 -15.01 -13.72
C CYS A 580 -43.02 -16.49 -13.31
N ALA A 581 -44.23 -17.07 -13.41
CA ALA A 581 -44.62 -18.45 -13.07
C ALA A 581 -44.48 -18.91 -11.60
N LEU A 582 -43.60 -18.30 -10.80
CA LEU A 582 -43.29 -18.50 -9.37
C LEU A 582 -44.46 -18.72 -8.36
N THR A 583 -45.72 -18.63 -8.75
CA THR A 583 -46.86 -18.79 -7.81
C THR A 583 -46.97 -20.22 -7.28
N GLU A 584 -46.51 -21.19 -8.06
CA GLU A 584 -46.52 -22.62 -7.72
C GLU A 584 -45.22 -23.03 -6.99
N ASP A 585 -44.08 -22.41 -7.31
CA ASP A 585 -42.74 -22.89 -6.87
C ASP A 585 -42.25 -22.33 -5.52
N VAL A 586 -42.90 -21.30 -4.96
CA VAL A 586 -42.47 -20.58 -3.74
C VAL A 586 -42.28 -21.47 -2.49
N GLN A 587 -42.78 -22.71 -2.50
CA GLN A 587 -42.69 -23.66 -1.38
C GLN A 587 -41.55 -24.68 -1.50
N ASN A 588 -41.09 -25.05 -2.70
CA ASN A 588 -40.08 -26.09 -2.95
C ASN A 588 -39.07 -25.64 -4.03
N MET A 589 -37.85 -25.22 -3.65
CA MET A 589 -36.84 -24.78 -4.64
C MET A 589 -35.37 -25.03 -4.24
N PRO A 590 -34.70 -26.02 -4.84
CA PRO A 590 -33.32 -25.89 -5.28
C PRO A 590 -33.28 -25.15 -6.64
N GLY A 591 -32.53 -24.03 -6.74
CA GLY A 591 -32.34 -23.29 -8.00
C GLY A 591 -33.22 -22.04 -8.23
N GLY A 592 -33.92 -21.54 -7.21
CA GLY A 592 -34.84 -20.40 -7.34
C GLY A 592 -34.24 -19.04 -7.70
N ASP A 593 -32.92 -18.91 -7.72
CA ASP A 593 -32.21 -17.62 -7.80
C ASP A 593 -32.51 -16.84 -9.09
N MET A 594 -32.58 -17.51 -10.24
CA MET A 594 -32.79 -16.87 -11.54
C MET A 594 -34.25 -16.43 -11.76
N TYR A 595 -35.22 -17.22 -11.27
CA TYR A 595 -36.63 -16.80 -11.20
C TYR A 595 -36.78 -15.53 -10.35
N ASN A 596 -36.08 -15.44 -9.22
CA ASN A 596 -36.08 -14.25 -8.36
C ASN A 596 -35.49 -13.01 -9.07
N ALA A 597 -34.44 -13.18 -9.88
CA ALA A 597 -33.84 -12.10 -10.64
C ALA A 597 -34.77 -11.56 -11.74
N LEU A 598 -35.44 -12.44 -12.49
CA LEU A 598 -36.46 -12.05 -13.47
C LEU A 598 -37.68 -11.40 -12.80
N ALA A 599 -38.18 -11.98 -11.72
CA ALA A 599 -39.30 -11.42 -10.96
C ALA A 599 -38.97 -10.04 -10.39
N ARG A 600 -37.74 -9.82 -9.91
CA ARG A 600 -37.23 -8.51 -9.49
C ARG A 600 -37.19 -7.50 -10.64
N ALA A 601 -36.75 -7.92 -11.84
CA ALA A 601 -36.75 -7.08 -13.03
C ALA A 601 -38.18 -6.66 -13.43
N VAL A 602 -39.14 -7.60 -13.46
CA VAL A 602 -40.55 -7.32 -13.76
C VAL A 602 -41.23 -6.48 -12.67
N TYR A 603 -40.98 -6.78 -11.38
CA TYR A 603 -41.55 -6.02 -10.24
C TYR A 603 -41.22 -4.53 -10.31
N SER A 604 -40.05 -4.19 -10.85
CA SER A 604 -39.57 -2.81 -10.95
C SER A 604 -40.38 -1.88 -11.86
N ARG A 605 -41.20 -2.41 -12.78
CA ARG A 605 -41.97 -1.66 -13.79
C ARG A 605 -41.13 -0.65 -14.62
N ASN A 606 -39.82 -0.89 -14.78
CA ASN A 606 -38.95 -0.01 -15.56
C ASN A 606 -39.31 -0.01 -17.06
N LYS A 607 -39.13 1.12 -17.74
CA LYS A 607 -39.46 1.30 -19.17
C LYS A 607 -38.38 0.83 -20.15
N LEU A 608 -37.21 0.48 -19.66
CA LEU A 608 -36.19 -0.26 -20.39
C LEU A 608 -35.78 -1.45 -19.52
N VAL A 609 -35.90 -2.65 -20.06
CA VAL A 609 -35.49 -3.90 -19.43
C VAL A 609 -34.37 -4.49 -20.28
N ILE A 610 -33.32 -5.02 -19.65
CA ILE A 610 -32.21 -5.68 -20.34
C ILE A 610 -32.02 -7.05 -19.68
N LEU A 611 -31.96 -8.09 -20.50
CA LEU A 611 -32.00 -9.49 -20.07
C LEU A 611 -30.88 -10.22 -20.81
N ASP A 612 -29.93 -10.81 -20.08
CA ASP A 612 -28.83 -11.59 -20.66
C ASP A 612 -29.03 -13.08 -20.37
N ASP A 613 -29.48 -13.80 -21.39
CA ASP A 613 -29.69 -15.25 -21.50
C ASP A 613 -30.45 -15.94 -20.34
N ILE A 614 -31.33 -15.19 -19.67
CA ILE A 614 -32.14 -15.56 -18.50
C ILE A 614 -33.05 -16.81 -18.63
N PHE A 615 -33.18 -17.35 -19.84
CA PHE A 615 -34.00 -18.53 -20.13
C PHE A 615 -33.16 -19.81 -20.25
N SER A 616 -31.83 -19.69 -20.20
CA SER A 616 -30.86 -20.79 -20.34
C SER A 616 -31.00 -21.91 -19.32
N GLY A 617 -31.32 -21.57 -18.06
CA GLY A 617 -31.52 -22.49 -16.95
C GLY A 617 -32.99 -22.73 -16.55
N LEU A 618 -33.96 -22.42 -17.43
CA LEU A 618 -35.39 -22.60 -17.14
C LEU A 618 -35.98 -23.74 -17.98
N ASP A 619 -36.92 -24.50 -17.42
CA ASP A 619 -37.56 -25.60 -18.15
C ASP A 619 -38.48 -25.08 -19.26
N SER A 620 -38.62 -25.86 -20.33
CA SER A 620 -39.34 -25.43 -21.54
C SER A 620 -40.84 -25.12 -21.33
N LYS A 621 -41.49 -25.71 -20.32
CA LYS A 621 -42.89 -25.45 -19.95
C LYS A 621 -43.00 -24.09 -19.25
N SER A 622 -42.04 -23.75 -18.39
CA SER A 622 -41.92 -22.44 -17.74
C SER A 622 -41.46 -21.34 -18.68
N VAL A 623 -40.49 -21.58 -19.57
CA VAL A 623 -40.10 -20.63 -20.62
C VAL A 623 -41.32 -20.24 -21.46
N SER A 624 -42.11 -21.22 -21.91
CA SER A 624 -43.35 -21.00 -22.67
C SER A 624 -44.42 -20.22 -21.88
N LYS A 625 -44.68 -20.60 -20.61
CA LYS A 625 -45.59 -19.86 -19.70
C LYS A 625 -45.15 -18.39 -19.56
N ILE A 626 -43.87 -18.13 -19.34
CA ILE A 626 -43.32 -16.80 -19.05
C ILE A 626 -43.24 -15.94 -20.31
N SER A 627 -42.78 -16.49 -21.44
CA SER A 627 -42.67 -15.74 -22.70
C SER A 627 -44.04 -15.27 -23.18
N ALA A 628 -45.07 -16.11 -23.10
CA ALA A 628 -46.44 -15.73 -23.42
C ALA A 628 -46.97 -14.62 -22.48
N ARG A 629 -46.68 -14.69 -21.18
CA ARG A 629 -47.15 -13.69 -20.18
C ARG A 629 -46.44 -12.34 -20.28
N LEU A 630 -45.20 -12.30 -20.76
CA LEU A 630 -44.36 -11.09 -20.80
C LEU A 630 -44.20 -10.47 -22.19
N PHE A 631 -43.96 -11.26 -23.24
CA PHE A 631 -43.50 -10.80 -24.57
C PHE A 631 -44.53 -10.92 -25.70
N ALA A 632 -45.66 -11.62 -25.50
CA ALA A 632 -46.72 -11.68 -26.51
C ALA A 632 -47.30 -10.28 -26.79
N LYS A 633 -48.08 -10.12 -27.88
CA LYS A 633 -48.71 -8.83 -28.23
C LYS A 633 -49.71 -8.34 -27.17
N ASP A 634 -50.29 -9.27 -26.41
CA ASP A 634 -51.11 -9.08 -25.20
C ASP A 634 -50.31 -9.32 -23.89
N GLY A 635 -49.01 -9.55 -23.97
CA GLY A 635 -48.09 -9.71 -22.86
C GLY A 635 -47.72 -8.39 -22.16
N HIS A 636 -47.19 -8.52 -20.94
CA HIS A 636 -47.00 -7.37 -20.04
C HIS A 636 -46.10 -6.25 -20.58
N PHE A 637 -44.99 -6.57 -21.26
CA PHE A 637 -44.06 -5.55 -21.76
C PHE A 637 -44.67 -4.75 -22.92
N CYS A 638 -45.30 -5.45 -23.87
CA CYS A 638 -45.95 -4.87 -25.04
C CYS A 638 -47.12 -3.95 -24.63
N GLN A 639 -48.02 -4.40 -23.75
CA GLN A 639 -49.16 -3.61 -23.28
C GLN A 639 -48.77 -2.30 -22.55
N ASN A 640 -47.57 -2.24 -21.97
CA ASN A 640 -47.13 -1.09 -21.16
C ASN A 640 -46.08 -0.21 -21.87
N GLY A 641 -45.73 -0.52 -23.12
CA GLY A 641 -44.75 0.23 -23.91
C GLY A 641 -43.36 0.20 -23.28
N ILE A 642 -42.90 -0.99 -22.90
CA ILE A 642 -41.59 -1.24 -22.29
C ILE A 642 -40.61 -1.71 -23.36
N SER A 643 -39.51 -0.98 -23.55
CA SER A 643 -38.40 -1.41 -24.41
C SER A 643 -37.63 -2.57 -23.73
N VAL A 644 -37.24 -3.59 -24.48
CA VAL A 644 -36.55 -4.78 -23.94
C VAL A 644 -35.38 -5.17 -24.83
N ILE A 645 -34.16 -5.19 -24.28
CA ILE A 645 -33.00 -5.77 -24.97
C ILE A 645 -32.77 -7.16 -24.41
N LEU A 646 -32.94 -8.20 -25.23
CA LEU A 646 -32.74 -9.60 -24.83
C LEU A 646 -31.61 -10.19 -25.66
N ALA A 647 -30.47 -10.45 -25.04
CA ALA A 647 -29.47 -11.34 -25.61
C ALA A 647 -29.85 -12.78 -25.23
N THR A 648 -29.95 -13.68 -26.20
CA THR A 648 -30.22 -15.10 -25.89
C THR A 648 -29.80 -16.05 -27.00
N HIS A 649 -29.53 -17.31 -26.66
CA HIS A 649 -29.40 -18.41 -27.62
C HIS A 649 -30.75 -19.11 -27.94
N THR A 650 -31.82 -18.81 -27.19
CA THR A 650 -33.11 -19.51 -27.25
C THR A 650 -33.95 -19.07 -28.46
N ARG A 651 -33.74 -19.73 -29.62
CA ARG A 651 -34.26 -19.33 -30.94
C ARG A 651 -35.79 -19.12 -31.03
N HIS A 652 -36.59 -19.79 -30.19
CA HIS A 652 -38.06 -19.67 -30.24
C HIS A 652 -38.62 -18.35 -29.69
N LEU A 653 -37.79 -17.51 -29.06
CA LEU A 653 -38.19 -16.19 -28.55
C LEU A 653 -38.10 -15.08 -29.61
N ILE A 654 -37.34 -15.29 -30.68
CA ILE A 654 -37.02 -14.28 -31.71
C ILE A 654 -38.28 -13.75 -32.41
N GLN A 655 -39.34 -14.56 -32.51
CA GLN A 655 -40.65 -14.18 -33.06
C GLN A 655 -41.38 -13.03 -32.33
N PHE A 656 -40.88 -12.59 -31.16
CA PHE A 656 -41.40 -11.48 -30.37
C PHE A 656 -40.54 -10.21 -30.44
N ALA A 657 -39.55 -10.15 -31.34
CA ALA A 657 -38.66 -8.99 -31.49
C ALA A 657 -39.19 -7.95 -32.49
N ASP A 658 -39.11 -6.65 -32.15
CA ASP A 658 -39.30 -5.56 -33.12
C ASP A 658 -38.08 -5.47 -34.07
N GLU A 659 -36.89 -5.66 -33.51
CA GLU A 659 -35.59 -5.58 -34.19
C GLU A 659 -34.68 -6.74 -33.76
N VAL A 660 -33.97 -7.34 -34.71
CA VAL A 660 -33.01 -8.43 -34.47
C VAL A 660 -31.62 -7.98 -34.91
N ILE A 661 -30.63 -8.18 -34.04
CA ILE A 661 -29.21 -7.93 -34.28
C ILE A 661 -28.48 -9.28 -34.29
N VAL A 662 -27.84 -9.61 -35.41
CA VAL A 662 -27.01 -10.81 -35.56
C VAL A 662 -25.55 -10.43 -35.31
N LEU A 663 -24.93 -11.02 -34.29
CA LEU A 663 -23.50 -10.89 -33.99
C LEU A 663 -22.73 -12.11 -34.44
N ASP A 664 -21.67 -11.91 -35.23
CA ASP A 664 -20.63 -12.91 -35.45
C ASP A 664 -19.23 -12.32 -35.31
N ASN A 665 -18.31 -13.10 -34.74
CA ASN A 665 -16.90 -12.75 -34.53
C ASN A 665 -16.65 -11.33 -33.97
N GLY A 666 -17.51 -10.85 -33.04
CA GLY A 666 -17.39 -9.52 -32.44
C GLY A 666 -17.87 -8.35 -33.31
N SER A 667 -18.60 -8.64 -34.39
CA SER A 667 -19.14 -7.66 -35.34
C SER A 667 -20.64 -7.87 -35.58
N VAL A 668 -21.37 -6.79 -35.89
CA VAL A 668 -22.77 -6.86 -36.32
C VAL A 668 -22.80 -7.30 -37.78
N LEU A 669 -23.34 -8.48 -38.03
CA LEU A 669 -23.47 -9.08 -39.36
C LEU A 669 -24.70 -8.54 -40.10
N SER A 670 -25.82 -8.40 -39.39
CA SER A 670 -27.06 -7.77 -39.87
C SER A 670 -27.86 -7.18 -38.71
N GLN A 671 -28.66 -6.16 -39.02
CA GLN A 671 -29.56 -5.47 -38.10
C GLN A 671 -30.83 -5.07 -38.87
N GLY A 672 -32.01 -5.51 -38.40
CA GLY A 672 -33.28 -5.19 -39.06
C GLY A 672 -34.49 -5.86 -38.40
N PRO A 673 -35.70 -5.61 -38.90
CA PRO A 673 -36.92 -6.26 -38.41
C PRO A 673 -36.91 -7.77 -38.73
N TYR A 674 -37.54 -8.56 -37.86
CA TYR A 674 -37.55 -10.03 -37.91
C TYR A 674 -37.88 -10.61 -39.30
N GLU A 675 -38.93 -10.08 -39.95
CA GLU A 675 -39.40 -10.53 -41.26
C GLU A 675 -38.34 -10.38 -42.38
N GLN A 676 -37.46 -9.38 -42.27
CA GLN A 676 -36.38 -9.16 -43.23
C GLN A 676 -35.17 -10.07 -42.93
N VAL A 677 -34.79 -10.22 -41.66
CA VAL A 677 -33.67 -11.07 -41.25
C VAL A 677 -33.93 -12.54 -41.58
N VAL A 678 -35.19 -13.01 -41.45
CA VAL A 678 -35.61 -14.36 -41.87
C VAL A 678 -35.57 -14.55 -43.39
N ALA A 679 -35.88 -13.52 -44.18
CA ALA A 679 -35.80 -13.60 -45.63
C ALA A 679 -34.35 -13.65 -46.16
N GLU A 680 -33.39 -13.08 -45.42
CA GLU A 680 -31.97 -13.01 -45.78
C GLU A 680 -31.15 -14.23 -45.29
N SER A 681 -31.72 -15.14 -44.48
CA SER A 681 -30.96 -16.24 -43.81
C SER A 681 -31.61 -17.64 -43.91
N SER A 682 -31.64 -18.21 -45.12
CA SER A 682 -32.43 -19.39 -45.49
C SER A 682 -32.02 -20.77 -44.94
N ASP A 683 -31.05 -20.89 -44.03
CA ASP A 683 -30.37 -22.17 -43.70
C ASP A 683 -30.36 -22.60 -42.21
N MET A 684 -31.09 -21.94 -41.30
CA MET A 684 -30.90 -22.14 -39.83
C MET A 684 -32.14 -22.26 -38.91
N VAL A 685 -33.35 -22.57 -39.40
CA VAL A 685 -34.55 -22.70 -38.52
C VAL A 685 -35.45 -23.90 -38.89
N LEU A 686 -35.63 -24.86 -37.96
CA LEU A 686 -36.70 -25.88 -37.98
C LEU A 686 -36.79 -26.66 -36.64
N VAL A 687 -38.02 -27.05 -36.22
CA VAL A 687 -38.38 -28.04 -35.16
C VAL A 687 -38.02 -27.66 -33.68
N SER A 688 -38.80 -27.90 -32.62
CA SER A 688 -40.27 -28.09 -32.39
C SER A 688 -40.58 -27.91 -30.87
N ALA A 689 -41.86 -27.89 -30.47
CA ALA A 689 -42.32 -27.61 -29.10
C ALA A 689 -42.55 -28.87 -28.20
N PRO A 690 -42.68 -28.70 -26.85
CA PRO A 690 -42.86 -29.79 -25.88
C PRO A 690 -44.31 -29.90 -25.33
N ASP A 691 -44.60 -31.01 -24.62
CA ASP A 691 -45.91 -31.31 -24.03
C ASP A 691 -45.91 -31.44 -22.48
N VAL A 692 -47.09 -31.61 -21.86
CA VAL A 692 -47.36 -31.33 -20.43
C VAL A 692 -47.63 -32.60 -19.58
N TYR A 693 -47.21 -32.63 -18.30
CA TYR A 693 -48.01 -33.13 -17.14
C TYR A 693 -47.55 -32.55 -15.77
N ASN A 694 -48.07 -33.02 -14.62
CA ASN A 694 -48.39 -32.17 -13.44
C ASN A 694 -48.40 -32.90 -12.05
N ASN A 695 -48.33 -32.13 -10.93
CA ASN A 695 -48.76 -32.43 -9.52
C ASN A 695 -47.89 -33.45 -8.69
N ASP A 696 -47.82 -33.48 -7.34
CA ASP A 696 -48.45 -32.67 -6.24
C ASP A 696 -47.77 -32.85 -4.83
N VAL A 697 -47.92 -31.85 -3.91
CA VAL A 697 -48.26 -31.92 -2.43
C VAL A 697 -47.69 -33.08 -1.54
N THR A 698 -46.98 -32.96 -0.39
CA THR A 698 -46.95 -32.08 0.85
C THR A 698 -45.70 -32.45 1.76
N ASP A 699 -45.36 -32.01 3.01
CA ASP A 699 -45.67 -30.95 4.04
C ASP A 699 -44.51 -30.88 5.11
N GLU A 700 -44.72 -30.16 6.22
CA GLU A 700 -44.17 -30.27 7.61
C GLU A 700 -42.89 -29.52 8.09
N ARG A 701 -42.77 -29.40 9.42
CA ARG A 701 -41.86 -28.47 10.15
C ARG A 701 -41.17 -29.11 11.36
N SER A 702 -39.93 -28.71 11.64
CA SER A 702 -39.41 -28.62 13.02
C SER A 702 -38.30 -27.58 13.15
N SER A 703 -37.97 -27.15 14.39
CA SER A 703 -37.04 -26.04 14.65
C SER A 703 -36.26 -26.23 15.97
N PRO A 704 -34.93 -25.98 16.01
CA PRO A 704 -34.17 -25.89 17.25
C PRO A 704 -33.95 -24.44 17.72
N THR A 705 -33.87 -24.25 19.04
CA THR A 705 -33.50 -22.99 19.71
C THR A 705 -31.98 -22.92 20.01
N PRO A 706 -31.40 -21.72 20.20
CA PRO A 706 -29.98 -21.55 20.52
C PRO A 706 -29.70 -21.60 22.03
N GLU A 707 -28.56 -22.16 22.43
CA GLU A 707 -27.97 -21.96 23.76
C GLU A 707 -26.46 -21.64 23.71
N ASP A 708 -26.09 -20.64 24.51
CA ASP A 708 -24.83 -20.31 25.18
C ASP A 708 -23.46 -20.25 24.46
N ALA A 709 -22.80 -19.11 24.69
CA ALA A 709 -21.40 -18.84 24.39
C ALA A 709 -20.48 -19.16 25.59
N LYS A 710 -19.24 -19.59 25.32
CA LYS A 710 -18.13 -19.68 26.30
C LYS A 710 -16.77 -19.75 25.60
N SER A 711 -16.17 -18.61 25.26
CA SER A 711 -14.73 -18.50 24.98
C SER A 711 -14.23 -17.04 24.98
N GLU A 712 -13.87 -16.53 26.16
CA GLU A 712 -13.11 -15.26 26.29
C GLU A 712 -11.80 -15.42 27.07
N THR A 713 -11.64 -16.49 27.86
CA THR A 713 -10.49 -16.73 28.74
C THR A 713 -9.21 -17.23 28.05
N ALA A 714 -9.28 -17.67 26.80
CA ALA A 714 -8.09 -18.14 26.06
C ALA A 714 -7.28 -17.02 25.38
N ALA A 715 -7.86 -15.82 25.24
CA ALA A 715 -7.25 -14.74 24.45
C ALA A 715 -6.07 -14.04 25.14
N THR A 716 -5.98 -14.09 26.47
CA THR A 716 -5.03 -13.29 27.27
C THR A 716 -3.60 -13.81 27.26
N ASP A 717 -3.37 -15.12 27.26
CA ASP A 717 -2.00 -15.67 27.31
C ASP A 717 -1.29 -15.57 25.96
N ILE A 718 -1.99 -15.85 24.85
CA ILE A 718 -1.47 -15.74 23.47
C ILE A 718 -0.92 -14.33 23.20
N GLN A 719 -1.62 -13.31 23.70
CA GLN A 719 -1.28 -11.91 23.50
C GLN A 719 0.04 -11.50 24.22
N SER A 720 0.52 -12.30 25.18
CA SER A 720 1.73 -12.00 25.96
C SER A 720 3.04 -12.32 25.23
N ASP A 721 3.09 -13.36 24.39
CA ASP A 721 4.30 -13.74 23.64
C ASP A 721 4.42 -12.98 22.29
N GLU A 722 3.30 -12.59 21.66
CA GLU A 722 3.33 -11.61 20.56
C GLU A 722 4.05 -10.31 20.97
N ASP A 723 3.75 -9.83 22.18
CA ASP A 723 4.37 -8.61 22.75
C ASP A 723 5.88 -8.75 23.04
N ARG A 724 6.42 -9.98 23.04
CA ARG A 724 7.87 -10.25 23.15
C ARG A 724 8.51 -10.35 21.77
N LEU A 725 7.83 -10.94 20.79
CA LEU A 725 8.25 -10.92 19.38
C LEU A 725 8.30 -9.48 18.82
N ARG A 726 7.38 -8.60 19.24
CA ARG A 726 7.42 -7.16 18.96
C ARG A 726 8.71 -6.44 19.42
N GLN A 727 9.54 -7.07 20.28
CA GLN A 727 10.69 -6.42 20.91
C GLN A 727 12.06 -6.76 20.28
N ASN A 728 12.27 -7.92 19.66
CA ASN A 728 13.57 -8.31 19.08
C ASN A 728 13.44 -8.93 17.68
N GLY A 729 14.11 -8.35 16.68
CA GLY A 729 14.36 -9.02 15.40
C GLY A 729 15.36 -10.15 15.59
N SER A 730 14.93 -11.39 15.43
CA SER A 730 15.74 -12.57 15.72
C SER A 730 16.62 -12.97 14.52
N TRP A 731 17.93 -13.00 14.75
CA TRP A 731 18.94 -13.43 13.76
C TRP A 731 18.66 -14.82 13.16
N THR A 732 17.95 -15.67 13.91
CA THR A 732 17.48 -16.99 13.44
C THR A 732 16.57 -16.91 12.22
N VAL A 733 15.70 -15.89 12.10
CA VAL A 733 14.79 -15.74 10.94
C VAL A 733 15.57 -15.28 9.70
N TYR A 734 16.50 -14.33 9.86
CA TYR A 734 17.43 -13.94 8.79
C TYR A 734 18.26 -15.13 8.30
N LYS A 735 18.78 -15.97 9.22
CA LYS A 735 19.48 -17.20 8.88
C LYS A 735 18.60 -18.17 8.06
N TYR A 736 17.36 -18.43 8.50
CA TYR A 736 16.43 -19.33 7.81
C TYR A 736 16.08 -18.83 6.39
N TYR A 737 15.90 -17.51 6.19
CA TYR A 737 15.71 -16.96 4.84
C TYR A 737 16.95 -17.16 3.94
N ILE A 738 18.16 -17.02 4.48
CA ILE A 738 19.41 -17.25 3.73
C ILE A 738 19.61 -18.74 3.41
N GLU A 739 19.21 -19.64 4.31
CA GLU A 739 19.20 -21.08 4.08
C GLU A 739 18.25 -21.45 2.93
N GLN A 740 17.01 -20.96 2.95
CA GLN A 740 16.03 -21.19 1.87
C GLN A 740 16.36 -20.45 0.56
N GLY A 741 17.11 -19.33 0.61
CA GLY A 741 17.62 -18.63 -0.57
C GLY A 741 18.90 -19.22 -1.17
N GLY A 742 19.54 -20.16 -0.47
CA GLY A 742 20.78 -20.82 -0.86
C GLY A 742 22.04 -19.98 -0.61
N TRP A 743 22.87 -20.40 0.36
CA TRP A 743 24.09 -19.71 0.78
C TRP A 743 25.01 -19.25 -0.36
N VAL A 744 25.21 -20.05 -1.41
CA VAL A 744 26.07 -19.70 -2.55
C VAL A 744 25.51 -18.55 -3.39
N ALA A 745 24.18 -18.48 -3.57
CA ALA A 745 23.56 -17.35 -4.27
C ALA A 745 23.66 -16.07 -3.41
N PHE A 746 23.52 -16.20 -2.09
CA PHE A 746 23.62 -15.09 -1.15
C PHE A 746 25.06 -14.54 -1.01
N THR A 747 26.09 -15.39 -0.96
CA THR A 747 27.49 -14.91 -0.92
C THR A 747 27.92 -14.24 -2.22
N LEU A 748 27.49 -14.76 -3.37
CA LEU A 748 27.68 -14.09 -4.67
C LEU A 748 26.96 -12.74 -4.74
N PHE A 749 25.75 -12.64 -4.16
CA PHE A 749 25.00 -11.38 -4.08
C PHE A 749 25.78 -10.34 -3.26
N ILE A 750 26.25 -10.71 -2.05
CA ILE A 750 27.06 -9.82 -1.21
C ILE A 750 28.37 -9.41 -1.92
N LEU A 751 29.04 -10.32 -2.63
CA LEU A 751 30.26 -10.01 -3.39
C LEU A 751 29.99 -9.04 -4.55
N ALA A 752 28.87 -9.19 -5.28
CA ALA A 752 28.47 -8.28 -6.33
C ALA A 752 28.15 -6.87 -5.78
N THR A 753 27.50 -6.80 -4.62
CA THR A 753 27.23 -5.54 -3.91
C THR A 753 28.51 -4.85 -3.42
N ILE A 754 29.45 -5.58 -2.83
CA ILE A 754 30.76 -5.03 -2.43
C ILE A 754 31.53 -4.54 -3.67
N THR A 755 31.46 -5.28 -4.78
CA THR A 755 32.10 -4.90 -6.06
C THR A 755 31.53 -3.58 -6.61
N GLU A 756 30.20 -3.44 -6.64
CA GLU A 756 29.51 -2.20 -7.04
C GLU A 756 29.91 -1.02 -6.16
N SER A 757 29.78 -1.17 -4.84
CA SER A 757 30.01 -0.09 -3.88
C SER A 757 31.49 0.30 -3.80
N PHE A 758 32.41 -0.66 -3.94
CA PHE A 758 33.84 -0.38 -4.08
C PHE A 758 34.14 0.40 -5.36
N ALA A 759 33.64 -0.04 -6.52
CA ALA A 759 33.88 0.63 -7.78
C ALA A 759 33.33 2.08 -7.77
N SER A 760 32.11 2.26 -7.26
CA SER A 760 31.46 3.57 -7.05
C SER A 760 32.29 4.49 -6.14
N GLY A 761 32.68 4.01 -4.94
CA GLY A 761 33.49 4.79 -4.01
C GLY A 761 34.89 5.11 -4.54
N PHE A 762 35.60 4.11 -5.07
CA PHE A 762 36.97 4.27 -5.55
C PHE A 762 37.07 5.15 -6.81
N THR A 763 36.03 5.18 -7.67
CA THR A 763 35.95 6.13 -8.79
C THR A 763 36.09 7.59 -8.32
N THR A 764 35.58 7.93 -7.14
CA THR A 764 35.70 9.27 -6.55
C THR A 764 37.15 9.59 -6.15
N VAL A 765 37.88 8.60 -5.62
CA VAL A 765 39.31 8.73 -5.26
C VAL A 765 40.19 8.80 -6.51
N TRP A 766 39.89 7.96 -7.52
CA TRP A 766 40.59 7.97 -8.80
C TRP A 766 40.43 9.31 -9.53
N PHE A 767 39.23 9.90 -9.50
CA PHE A 767 38.99 11.24 -10.01
C PHE A 767 39.84 12.31 -9.28
N GLN A 768 40.02 12.19 -7.97
CA GLN A 768 40.94 13.09 -7.23
C GLN A 768 42.38 12.96 -7.75
N TRP A 769 42.88 11.73 -7.92
CA TRP A 769 44.24 11.49 -8.39
C TRP A 769 44.45 11.94 -9.84
N TRP A 770 43.40 11.94 -10.66
CA TRP A 770 43.42 12.56 -11.99
C TRP A 770 43.55 14.08 -11.89
N VAL A 771 42.74 14.74 -11.05
CA VAL A 771 42.80 16.19 -10.84
C VAL A 771 44.15 16.63 -10.27
N ASP A 772 44.65 15.97 -9.22
CA ASP A 772 45.92 16.29 -8.56
C ASP A 772 47.15 16.03 -9.47
N ALA A 773 47.02 15.20 -10.52
CA ALA A 773 48.04 15.02 -11.55
C ALA A 773 47.91 16.02 -12.71
N ASN A 774 46.68 16.24 -13.21
CA ASN A 774 46.39 17.15 -14.32
C ASN A 774 46.67 18.63 -13.98
N GLN A 775 46.72 18.98 -12.69
CA GLN A 775 47.21 20.29 -12.22
C GLN A 775 48.73 20.47 -12.33
N LYS A 776 49.50 19.37 -12.42
CA LYS A 776 50.98 19.41 -12.56
C LYS A 776 51.38 19.34 -14.03
N GLU A 777 50.83 18.38 -14.75
CA GLU A 777 51.13 18.10 -16.16
C GLU A 777 49.81 17.96 -16.94
N PRO A 778 49.29 19.06 -17.53
CA PRO A 778 48.00 19.05 -18.19
C PRO A 778 47.90 18.04 -19.33
N ASN A 779 46.91 17.15 -19.25
CA ASN A 779 46.51 16.14 -20.24
C ASN A 779 47.55 15.06 -20.62
N HIS A 780 48.74 15.01 -19.99
CA HIS A 780 49.80 14.06 -20.35
C HIS A 780 49.33 12.59 -20.28
N ASP A 781 48.77 12.19 -19.13
CA ASP A 781 48.35 10.80 -18.85
C ASP A 781 46.86 10.54 -19.15
N LEU A 782 46.21 11.37 -19.97
CA LEU A 782 44.74 11.41 -20.13
C LEU A 782 44.11 10.03 -20.42
N GLY A 783 44.71 9.24 -21.32
CA GLY A 783 44.20 7.91 -21.70
C GLY A 783 44.23 6.89 -20.55
N LYS A 784 45.23 6.97 -19.66
CA LYS A 784 45.35 6.11 -18.47
C LYS A 784 44.26 6.44 -17.43
N TYR A 785 44.03 7.72 -17.17
CA TYR A 785 42.99 8.14 -16.23
C TYR A 785 41.58 7.82 -16.73
N LEU A 786 41.29 8.11 -18.01
CA LEU A 786 40.01 7.80 -18.64
C LEU A 786 39.76 6.29 -18.77
N GLY A 787 40.80 5.51 -19.12
CA GLY A 787 40.71 4.06 -19.23
C GLY A 787 40.38 3.37 -17.91
N VAL A 788 41.06 3.73 -16.83
CA VAL A 788 40.76 3.19 -15.49
C VAL A 788 39.39 3.66 -14.99
N TYR A 789 38.99 4.90 -15.27
CA TYR A 789 37.64 5.39 -14.97
C TYR A 789 36.55 4.55 -15.68
N ALA A 790 36.75 4.24 -16.97
CA ALA A 790 35.85 3.37 -17.72
C ALA A 790 35.80 1.93 -17.17
N VAL A 791 36.95 1.36 -16.78
CA VAL A 791 37.02 0.04 -16.14
C VAL A 791 36.26 0.03 -14.81
N LEU A 792 36.44 1.04 -13.96
CA LEU A 792 35.69 1.16 -12.69
C LEU A 792 34.19 1.32 -12.93
N PHE A 793 33.78 2.13 -13.91
CA PHE A 793 32.36 2.28 -14.26
C PHE A 793 31.74 0.96 -14.75
N THR A 794 32.41 0.23 -15.65
CA THR A 794 31.92 -1.08 -16.12
C THR A 794 31.89 -2.11 -15.00
N LEU A 795 32.87 -2.14 -14.10
CA LEU A 795 32.87 -3.00 -12.91
C LEU A 795 31.70 -2.68 -11.97
N GLY A 796 31.40 -1.40 -11.77
CA GLY A 796 30.25 -0.95 -10.99
C GLY A 796 28.92 -1.39 -11.61
N MET A 797 28.74 -1.18 -12.91
CA MET A 797 27.54 -1.61 -13.65
C MET A 797 27.39 -3.14 -13.68
N LEU A 798 28.49 -3.91 -13.78
CA LEU A 798 28.46 -5.37 -13.68
C LEU A 798 28.10 -5.83 -12.26
N GLY A 799 28.62 -5.18 -11.21
CA GLY A 799 28.23 -5.44 -9.82
C GLY A 799 26.75 -5.15 -9.55
N LEU A 800 26.23 -4.02 -10.05
CA LEU A 800 24.81 -3.65 -9.98
C LEU A 800 23.93 -4.68 -10.71
N THR A 801 24.31 -5.04 -11.95
CA THR A 801 23.58 -6.06 -12.73
C THR A 801 23.59 -7.40 -12.01
N GLY A 802 24.75 -7.82 -11.48
CA GLY A 802 24.95 -9.07 -10.76
C GLY A 802 24.12 -9.16 -9.48
N GLN A 803 24.16 -8.14 -8.61
CA GLN A 803 23.39 -8.16 -7.35
C GLN A 803 21.88 -8.19 -7.62
N CYS A 804 21.39 -7.41 -8.59
CA CYS A 804 19.97 -7.40 -8.94
C CYS A 804 19.54 -8.71 -9.60
N TRP A 805 20.33 -9.28 -10.54
CA TRP A 805 20.01 -10.55 -11.18
C TRP A 805 20.00 -11.73 -10.19
N LEU A 806 21.01 -11.80 -9.31
CA LEU A 806 21.10 -12.83 -8.27
C LEU A 806 19.91 -12.77 -7.33
N MET A 807 19.52 -11.57 -6.87
CA MET A 807 18.33 -11.42 -6.03
C MET A 807 17.05 -11.76 -6.80
N PHE A 808 16.74 -11.04 -7.88
CA PHE A 808 15.44 -11.13 -8.54
C PHE A 808 15.21 -12.46 -9.28
N ILE A 809 16.23 -13.06 -9.88
CA ILE A 809 16.07 -14.29 -10.67
C ILE A 809 16.36 -15.52 -9.82
N ARG A 810 17.49 -15.55 -9.07
CA ARG A 810 17.93 -16.77 -8.37
C ARG A 810 17.37 -16.88 -6.95
N ILE A 811 17.67 -15.93 -6.07
CA ILE A 811 17.30 -16.00 -4.64
C ILE A 811 15.78 -16.06 -4.49
N ILE A 812 15.03 -15.17 -5.15
CA ILE A 812 13.55 -15.21 -5.11
C ILE A 812 13.02 -16.57 -5.57
N ASN A 813 13.43 -17.09 -6.74
CA ASN A 813 12.90 -18.38 -7.22
C ASN A 813 13.12 -19.52 -6.21
N THR A 814 14.29 -19.57 -5.56
CA THR A 814 14.58 -20.61 -4.55
C THR A 814 13.78 -20.39 -3.27
N SER A 815 13.84 -19.20 -2.64
CA SER A 815 13.14 -18.95 -1.37
C SER A 815 11.62 -18.97 -1.51
N ALA A 816 11.08 -18.43 -2.60
CA ALA A 816 9.65 -18.36 -2.87
C ALA A 816 9.03 -19.74 -3.17
N THR A 817 9.82 -20.68 -3.68
CA THR A 817 9.41 -22.08 -3.83
C THR A 817 9.50 -22.82 -2.50
N ALA A 818 10.64 -22.72 -1.80
CA ALA A 818 10.89 -23.46 -0.56
C ALA A 818 9.96 -23.04 0.58
N LEU A 819 9.78 -21.73 0.83
CA LEU A 819 8.87 -21.26 1.88
C LEU A 819 7.39 -21.58 1.59
N HIS A 820 7.00 -21.64 0.32
CA HIS A 820 5.67 -22.09 -0.08
C HIS A 820 5.52 -23.62 0.10
N ALA A 821 6.56 -24.40 -0.20
CA ALA A 821 6.57 -25.84 0.02
C ALA A 821 6.50 -26.18 1.52
N ASP A 822 7.30 -25.53 2.37
CA ASP A 822 7.24 -25.69 3.82
C ASP A 822 5.81 -25.44 4.35
N LEU A 823 5.18 -24.30 3.98
CA LEU A 823 3.79 -23.98 4.36
C LEU A 823 2.80 -25.03 3.88
N LEU A 824 2.91 -25.49 2.63
CA LEU A 824 2.01 -26.46 2.01
C LEU A 824 2.12 -27.84 2.68
N TRP A 825 3.34 -28.32 2.92
CA TRP A 825 3.58 -29.59 3.61
C TRP A 825 3.12 -29.54 5.07
N THR A 826 3.42 -28.48 5.83
CA THR A 826 2.89 -28.32 7.19
C THR A 826 1.36 -28.27 7.20
N SER A 827 0.73 -27.56 6.26
CA SER A 827 -0.74 -27.49 6.17
C SER A 827 -1.38 -28.84 5.84
N MET A 828 -0.83 -29.58 4.87
CA MET A 828 -1.33 -30.92 4.53
C MET A 828 -1.15 -31.92 5.66
N ARG A 829 -0.08 -31.80 6.45
CA ARG A 829 0.24 -32.67 7.60
C ARG A 829 -0.46 -32.30 8.90
N ALA A 830 -1.05 -31.10 9.02
CA ALA A 830 -1.73 -30.68 10.25
C ALA A 830 -2.99 -31.53 10.54
N PRO A 831 -3.28 -31.93 11.80
CA PRO A 831 -4.44 -32.75 12.15
C PRO A 831 -5.76 -31.99 11.98
N LEU A 832 -6.88 -32.71 11.88
CA LEU A 832 -8.22 -32.10 11.74
C LEU A 832 -8.54 -31.08 12.84
N SER A 833 -8.14 -31.38 14.08
CA SER A 833 -8.35 -30.51 15.25
C SER A 833 -7.64 -29.16 15.15
N PHE A 834 -6.57 -29.03 14.36
CA PHE A 834 -5.93 -27.75 14.07
C PHE A 834 -6.85 -26.85 13.22
N PHE A 835 -7.48 -27.40 12.18
CA PHE A 835 -8.43 -26.68 11.32
C PHE A 835 -9.77 -26.40 11.99
N GLN A 836 -10.14 -27.14 13.04
CA GLN A 836 -11.33 -26.87 13.85
C GLN A 836 -11.10 -25.78 14.93
N SER A 837 -9.85 -25.49 15.29
CA SER A 837 -9.49 -24.51 16.33
C SER A 837 -8.83 -23.23 15.78
N THR A 838 -8.28 -23.28 14.56
CA THR A 838 -7.59 -22.17 13.91
C THR A 838 -8.47 -21.54 12.83
N ASP A 839 -8.57 -20.22 12.81
CA ASP A 839 -9.22 -19.48 11.73
C ASP A 839 -8.59 -19.78 10.35
N THR A 840 -9.41 -20.26 9.41
CA THR A 840 -8.99 -20.54 8.03
C THR A 840 -8.57 -19.27 7.27
N GLY A 841 -9.07 -18.09 7.67
CA GLY A 841 -8.60 -16.80 7.18
C GLY A 841 -7.14 -16.54 7.53
N SER A 842 -6.74 -16.78 8.78
CA SER A 842 -5.36 -16.67 9.28
C SER A 842 -4.38 -17.59 8.53
N ILE A 843 -4.81 -18.79 8.14
CA ILE A 843 -3.99 -19.69 7.30
C ILE A 843 -3.91 -19.15 5.86
N THR A 844 -5.05 -18.75 5.28
CA THR A 844 -5.14 -18.21 3.91
C THR A 844 -4.33 -16.91 3.74
N ASN A 845 -4.26 -16.08 4.78
CA ASN A 845 -3.42 -14.87 4.82
C ASN A 845 -1.91 -15.20 4.72
N ARG A 846 -1.46 -16.36 5.21
CA ARG A 846 -0.05 -16.79 5.07
C ARG A 846 0.28 -17.16 3.62
N PHE A 847 -0.61 -17.86 2.94
CA PHE A 847 -0.47 -18.25 1.52
C PHE A 847 -0.69 -17.10 0.52
N SER A 848 -1.23 -15.98 0.96
CA SER A 848 -1.47 -14.78 0.16
C SER A 848 -0.58 -13.62 0.61
N GLN A 849 -0.96 -12.87 1.66
CA GLN A 849 -0.30 -11.63 2.08
C GLN A 849 1.14 -11.83 2.57
N ASP A 850 1.45 -12.89 3.33
CA ASP A 850 2.82 -13.08 3.83
C ASP A 850 3.78 -13.52 2.73
N LEU A 851 3.36 -14.43 1.84
CA LEU A 851 4.14 -14.76 0.65
C LEU A 851 4.29 -13.55 -0.28
N ASP A 852 3.28 -12.69 -0.44
CA ASP A 852 3.39 -11.46 -1.24
C ASP A 852 4.46 -10.50 -0.69
N LEU A 853 4.50 -10.32 0.64
CA LEU A 853 5.54 -9.53 1.32
C LEU A 853 6.94 -10.11 1.13
N VAL A 854 7.08 -11.44 1.13
CA VAL A 854 8.34 -12.16 0.92
C VAL A 854 8.80 -12.13 -0.54
N ASP A 855 7.89 -12.27 -1.50
CA ASP A 855 8.20 -12.35 -2.94
C ASP A 855 8.47 -10.97 -3.55
N LYS A 856 7.72 -9.93 -3.14
CA LYS A 856 7.80 -8.57 -3.72
C LYS A 856 8.60 -7.58 -2.87
N THR A 857 8.34 -7.55 -1.56
CA THR A 857 8.75 -6.42 -0.72
C THR A 857 10.10 -6.66 -0.04
N LEU A 858 10.31 -7.85 0.53
CA LEU A 858 11.58 -8.25 1.16
C LEU A 858 12.80 -8.11 0.22
N PRO A 859 12.79 -8.59 -1.04
CA PRO A 859 14.00 -8.64 -1.87
C PRO A 859 14.44 -7.24 -2.32
N SER A 860 13.48 -6.35 -2.61
CA SER A 860 13.77 -4.96 -2.95
C SER A 860 14.30 -4.18 -1.75
N ASN A 861 13.77 -4.40 -0.54
CA ASN A 861 14.36 -3.86 0.70
C ASN A 861 15.77 -4.42 0.96
N ALA A 862 16.03 -5.70 0.66
CA ALA A 862 17.31 -6.36 0.88
C ALA A 862 18.43 -5.80 -0.04
N ILE A 863 18.17 -5.64 -1.34
CA ILE A 863 19.10 -4.97 -2.28
C ILE A 863 19.43 -3.56 -1.77
N ASN A 864 18.40 -2.77 -1.49
CA ASN A 864 18.56 -1.37 -1.09
C ASN A 864 19.22 -1.21 0.29
N PHE A 865 19.07 -2.15 1.21
CA PHE A 865 19.82 -2.18 2.47
C PHE A 865 21.28 -2.56 2.26
N ALA A 866 21.55 -3.62 1.48
CA ALA A 866 22.91 -4.10 1.23
C ALA A 866 23.77 -3.08 0.49
N ALA A 867 23.26 -2.48 -0.59
CA ALA A 867 24.00 -1.50 -1.39
C ALA A 867 24.29 -0.21 -0.60
N ASN A 868 23.29 0.39 0.06
CA ASN A 868 23.54 1.60 0.86
C ASN A 868 24.44 1.30 2.08
N GLY A 869 24.31 0.11 2.70
CA GLY A 869 25.17 -0.31 3.80
C GLY A 869 26.63 -0.51 3.38
N ALA A 870 26.87 -1.14 2.22
CA ALA A 870 28.20 -1.28 1.64
C ALA A 870 28.78 0.08 1.21
N GLY A 871 27.97 0.95 0.60
CA GLY A 871 28.32 2.33 0.27
C GLY A 871 28.77 3.15 1.48
N CYS A 872 28.03 3.08 2.60
CA CYS A 872 28.43 3.64 3.90
C CYS A 872 29.83 3.16 4.34
N VAL A 873 30.07 1.84 4.31
CA VAL A 873 31.33 1.24 4.76
C VAL A 873 32.49 1.67 3.86
N VAL A 874 32.33 1.62 2.54
CA VAL A 874 33.37 2.05 1.58
C VAL A 874 33.67 3.54 1.73
N LYS A 875 32.65 4.40 1.79
CA LYS A 875 32.83 5.85 1.97
C LYS A 875 33.51 6.19 3.31
N LEU A 876 33.17 5.47 4.39
CA LEU A 876 33.84 5.62 5.69
C LEU A 876 35.31 5.18 5.65
N ILE A 877 35.62 4.04 5.02
CA ILE A 877 37.01 3.58 4.83
C ILE A 877 37.83 4.62 4.06
N ILE A 878 37.29 5.14 2.94
CA ILE A 878 37.94 6.19 2.14
C ILE A 878 38.17 7.44 3.00
N LEU A 879 37.17 7.89 3.79
CA LEU A 879 37.30 9.06 4.66
C LEU A 879 38.44 8.89 5.69
N CYS A 880 38.59 7.69 6.26
CA CYS A 880 39.69 7.37 7.19
C CYS A 880 41.06 7.37 6.49
N VAL A 881 41.16 6.82 5.28
CA VAL A 881 42.40 6.77 4.48
C VAL A 881 42.82 8.15 3.98
N MET A 882 41.86 9.00 3.57
CA MET A 882 42.09 10.35 3.08
C MET A 882 42.67 11.31 4.12
N GLY A 883 42.60 10.98 5.42
CA GLY A 883 43.30 11.76 6.43
C GLY A 883 43.22 11.17 7.84
N LYS A 884 44.38 10.88 8.44
CA LYS A 884 44.50 10.48 9.85
C LYS A 884 43.82 11.41 10.87
N TYR A 885 43.58 12.67 10.50
CA TYR A 885 42.85 13.63 11.31
C TYR A 885 41.32 13.51 11.17
N LEU A 886 40.80 13.06 10.02
CA LEU A 886 39.36 12.85 9.82
C LEU A 886 38.79 11.75 10.73
N ALA A 887 39.64 10.85 11.23
CA ALA A 887 39.27 9.85 12.24
C ALA A 887 38.67 10.45 13.54
N THR A 888 38.88 11.74 13.83
CA THR A 888 38.20 12.42 14.95
C THR A 888 36.68 12.51 14.79
N SER A 889 36.14 12.24 13.59
CA SER A 889 34.69 12.16 13.36
C SER A 889 34.08 10.83 13.80
N ILE A 890 34.87 9.75 13.92
CA ILE A 890 34.37 8.41 14.20
C ILE A 890 33.66 8.31 15.57
N PRO A 891 34.17 8.90 16.68
CA PRO A 891 33.45 8.89 17.96
C PRO A 891 32.09 9.60 17.91
N LEU A 892 31.98 10.68 17.11
CA LEU A 892 30.72 11.39 16.88
C LEU A 892 29.73 10.49 16.13
N LEU A 893 30.17 9.83 15.06
CA LEU A 893 29.36 8.87 14.30
C LEU A 893 28.88 7.70 15.17
N ILE A 894 29.76 7.10 15.98
CA ILE A 894 29.39 6.01 16.90
C ILE A 894 28.36 6.49 17.93
N GLY A 895 28.54 7.67 18.51
CA GLY A 895 27.57 8.25 19.46
C GLY A 895 26.19 8.51 18.84
N VAL A 896 26.16 8.97 17.59
CA VAL A 896 24.92 9.17 16.81
C VAL A 896 24.23 7.84 16.51
N LEU A 897 24.98 6.85 16.00
CA LEU A 897 24.46 5.52 15.68
C LEU A 897 23.87 4.82 16.90
N PHE A 898 24.54 4.92 18.06
CA PHE A 898 24.04 4.44 19.34
C PHE A 898 22.73 5.12 19.76
N LEU A 899 22.62 6.45 19.60
CA LEU A 899 21.40 7.19 19.94
C LEU A 899 20.23 6.83 19.01
N VAL A 900 20.49 6.71 17.70
CA VAL A 900 19.51 6.26 16.69
C VAL A 900 19.05 4.82 16.97
N GLN A 901 19.98 3.90 17.25
CA GLN A 901 19.67 2.51 17.56
C GLN A 901 18.79 2.42 18.83
N ARG A 902 19.17 3.14 19.90
CA ARG A 902 18.55 3.01 21.21
C ARG A 902 17.19 3.66 21.33
N TYR A 903 16.99 4.82 20.69
CA TYR A 903 15.75 5.62 20.83
C TYR A 903 14.88 5.62 19.58
N TYR A 904 15.45 5.78 18.38
CA TYR A 904 14.67 5.89 17.15
C TYR A 904 14.14 4.52 16.69
N LEU A 905 15.00 3.51 16.48
CA LEU A 905 14.56 2.22 15.92
C LEU A 905 13.48 1.56 16.78
N ARG A 906 13.71 1.48 18.10
CA ARG A 906 12.76 0.90 19.06
C ARG A 906 11.40 1.61 19.06
N THR A 907 11.38 2.94 18.95
CA THR A 907 10.11 3.71 18.91
C THR A 907 9.44 3.57 17.54
N SER A 908 10.20 3.69 16.45
CA SER A 908 9.69 3.64 15.08
C SER A 908 9.05 2.29 14.74
N ARG A 909 9.60 1.15 15.21
CA ARG A 909 8.98 -0.17 14.97
C ARG A 909 7.63 -0.31 15.67
N GLN A 910 7.53 0.10 16.93
CA GLN A 910 6.27 0.07 17.68
C GLN A 910 5.19 0.94 17.02
N VAL A 911 5.52 2.18 16.64
CA VAL A 911 4.55 3.08 15.98
C VAL A 911 4.13 2.55 14.60
N ARG A 912 5.02 1.88 13.87
CA ARG A 912 4.67 1.24 12.58
C ARG A 912 3.71 0.07 12.74
N LEU A 913 3.85 -0.75 13.79
CA LEU A 913 2.91 -1.82 14.09
C LEU A 913 1.54 -1.23 14.50
N LEU A 914 1.53 -0.20 15.35
CA LEU A 914 0.32 0.54 15.70
C LEU A 914 -0.38 1.20 14.49
N ASP A 915 0.34 1.63 13.44
CA ASP A 915 -0.27 2.13 12.20
C ASP A 915 -1.04 1.04 11.43
N ILE A 916 -0.52 -0.20 11.43
CA ILE A 916 -1.16 -1.35 10.80
C ILE A 916 -2.40 -1.77 11.62
N GLU A 917 -2.22 -1.95 12.92
CA GLU A 917 -3.27 -2.37 13.86
C GLU A 917 -4.41 -1.34 13.96
N ALA A 918 -4.11 -0.04 13.88
CA ALA A 918 -5.13 1.01 13.93
C ALA A 918 -6.00 1.10 12.66
N LYS A 919 -5.59 0.49 11.54
CA LYS A 919 -6.35 0.50 10.27
C LYS A 919 -7.38 -0.63 10.19
N ALA A 920 -7.17 -1.76 10.85
CA ALA A 920 -8.12 -2.89 10.76
C ALA A 920 -9.55 -2.51 11.23
N PRO A 921 -9.77 -1.84 12.38
CA PRO A 921 -11.13 -1.54 12.86
C PRO A 921 -11.95 -0.62 11.94
N ILE A 922 -11.31 0.31 11.22
CA ILE A 922 -12.02 1.19 10.27
C ILE A 922 -12.44 0.42 9.01
N TYR A 923 -11.65 -0.54 8.52
CA TYR A 923 -12.08 -1.41 7.42
C TYR A 923 -13.21 -2.35 7.84
N THR A 924 -13.17 -2.94 9.05
CA THR A 924 -14.27 -3.75 9.58
C THR A 924 -15.56 -2.93 9.67
N HIS A 925 -15.53 -1.77 10.31
CA HIS A 925 -16.69 -0.87 10.42
C HIS A 925 -17.20 -0.39 9.04
N PHE A 926 -16.31 -0.22 8.06
CA PHE A 926 -16.72 0.14 6.71
C PHE A 926 -17.39 -1.01 5.95
N LEU A 927 -16.90 -2.24 6.11
CA LEU A 927 -17.55 -3.44 5.56
C LEU A 927 -18.91 -3.70 6.21
N GLU A 928 -19.04 -3.49 7.52
CA GLU A 928 -20.32 -3.50 8.24
C GLU A 928 -21.26 -2.39 7.75
N THR A 929 -20.74 -1.18 7.57
CA THR A 929 -21.50 -0.03 7.05
C THR A 929 -22.01 -0.31 5.64
N LEU A 930 -21.19 -0.87 4.74
CA LEU A 930 -21.60 -1.27 3.39
C LEU A 930 -22.70 -2.33 3.43
N LYS A 931 -22.49 -3.43 4.17
CA LYS A 931 -23.48 -4.51 4.34
C LYS A 931 -24.79 -4.01 4.96
N GLY A 932 -24.72 -3.02 5.86
CA GLY A 932 -25.84 -2.45 6.60
C GLY A 932 -26.41 -1.14 6.04
N VAL A 933 -25.93 -0.63 4.90
CA VAL A 933 -26.19 0.78 4.49
C VAL A 933 -27.68 1.10 4.33
N ALA A 934 -28.47 0.15 3.82
CA ALA A 934 -29.92 0.30 3.71
C ALA A 934 -30.59 0.43 5.09
N THR A 935 -30.18 -0.40 6.07
CA THR A 935 -30.65 -0.39 7.45
C THR A 935 -30.28 0.92 8.16
N ILE A 936 -29.02 1.35 8.05
CA ILE A 936 -28.52 2.60 8.64
C ILE A 936 -29.33 3.79 8.13
N ARG A 937 -29.64 3.81 6.82
CA ARG A 937 -30.47 4.85 6.19
C ARG A 937 -31.93 4.79 6.60
N ALA A 938 -32.52 3.59 6.73
CA ALA A 938 -33.93 3.41 7.06
C ALA A 938 -34.26 3.85 8.49
N TYR A 939 -33.35 3.61 9.45
CA TYR A 939 -33.54 4.01 10.85
C TYR A 939 -33.05 5.43 11.18
N GLY A 940 -32.54 6.20 10.21
CA GLY A 940 -32.02 7.56 10.47
C GLY A 940 -30.68 7.57 11.23
N TRP A 941 -29.90 6.48 11.16
CA TRP A 941 -28.68 6.30 11.94
C TRP A 941 -27.40 6.86 11.27
N GLN A 942 -27.52 7.50 10.11
CA GLN A 942 -26.40 8.08 9.34
C GLN A 942 -25.49 8.93 10.23
N ASP A 943 -26.06 9.88 10.97
CA ASP A 943 -25.37 10.77 11.91
C ASP A 943 -24.58 10.06 13.01
N ASN A 944 -24.99 8.84 13.39
CA ASN A 944 -24.35 8.07 14.45
C ASN A 944 -23.20 7.24 13.90
N PHE A 945 -23.38 6.65 12.70
CA PHE A 945 -22.31 5.98 11.97
C PHE A 945 -21.25 6.95 11.44
N GLU A 946 -21.60 8.15 10.96
CA GLU A 946 -20.62 9.19 10.57
C GLU A 946 -19.75 9.62 11.77
N LYS A 947 -20.32 9.70 12.99
CA LYS A 947 -19.56 9.98 14.23
C LYS A 947 -18.66 8.82 14.65
N GLN A 948 -19.15 7.58 14.60
CA GLN A 948 -18.32 6.39 14.89
C GLN A 948 -17.17 6.26 13.90
N ALA A 949 -17.43 6.45 12.61
CA ALA A 949 -16.43 6.46 11.56
C ALA A 949 -15.45 7.63 11.70
N ALA A 950 -15.88 8.83 12.11
CA ALA A 950 -14.95 9.93 12.40
C ALA A 950 -13.96 9.55 13.52
N VAL A 951 -14.43 8.92 14.61
CA VAL A 951 -13.56 8.41 15.68
C VAL A 951 -12.61 7.31 15.17
N LEU A 952 -13.12 6.36 14.38
CA LEU A 952 -12.33 5.26 13.82
C LEU A 952 -11.36 5.70 12.71
N LEU A 953 -11.66 6.75 11.95
CA LEU A 953 -10.77 7.40 10.99
C LEU A 953 -9.65 8.19 11.68
N ASN A 954 -9.98 8.90 12.76
CA ASN A 954 -9.00 9.67 13.53
C ASN A 954 -8.01 8.78 14.30
N ARG A 955 -8.37 7.52 14.58
CA ARG A 955 -7.52 6.55 15.27
C ARG A 955 -6.20 6.23 14.53
N PRO A 956 -6.18 5.79 13.25
CA PRO A 956 -4.94 5.56 12.50
C PRO A 956 -4.21 6.83 12.07
N GLN A 957 -4.84 8.01 12.00
CA GLN A 957 -4.12 9.24 11.68
C GLN A 957 -3.02 9.57 12.70
N LYS A 958 -3.20 9.19 13.99
CA LYS A 958 -2.19 9.40 15.04
C LYS A 958 -0.87 8.66 14.76
N PRO A 959 -0.83 7.32 14.61
CA PRO A 959 0.40 6.61 14.25
C PRO A 959 0.91 6.98 12.86
N HIS A 960 0.04 7.18 11.86
CA HIS A 960 0.44 7.59 10.51
C HIS A 960 1.28 8.88 10.51
N TYR A 961 0.72 9.98 11.06
CA TYR A 961 1.39 11.27 11.11
C TYR A 961 2.58 11.29 12.10
N ALA A 962 2.47 10.60 13.25
CA ALA A 962 3.58 10.48 14.19
C ALA A 962 4.77 9.72 13.58
N LEU A 963 4.53 8.66 12.81
CA LEU A 963 5.58 7.89 12.13
C LEU A 963 6.32 8.74 11.08
N ALA A 964 5.60 9.55 10.30
CA ALA A 964 6.21 10.49 9.36
C ALA A 964 7.10 11.53 10.09
N CYS A 965 6.60 12.10 11.19
CA CYS A 965 7.37 13.05 12.00
C CYS A 965 8.60 12.40 12.67
N ILE A 966 8.50 11.13 13.09
CA ILE A 966 9.61 10.34 13.65
C ILE A 966 10.69 10.08 12.59
N GLN A 967 10.31 9.71 11.36
CA GLN A 967 11.24 9.54 10.25
C GLN A 967 11.93 10.85 9.88
N GLN A 968 11.22 11.99 9.90
CA GLN A 968 11.83 13.30 9.65
C GLN A 968 12.71 13.79 10.81
N TRP A 969 12.44 13.40 12.06
CA TRP A 969 13.37 13.64 13.17
C TRP A 969 14.71 12.91 12.94
N LEU A 970 14.70 11.68 12.41
CA LEU A 970 15.93 11.01 12.01
C LEU A 970 16.64 11.78 10.89
N ALA A 971 15.93 12.18 9.84
CA ALA A 971 16.51 12.95 8.73
C ALA A 971 17.14 14.27 9.21
N LEU A 972 16.50 14.96 10.15
CA LEU A 972 17.05 16.15 10.82
C LEU A 972 18.33 15.85 11.61
N VAL A 973 18.36 14.79 12.42
CA VAL A 973 19.55 14.39 13.18
C VAL A 973 20.70 14.08 12.23
N LEU A 974 20.42 13.40 11.12
CA LEU A 974 21.42 13.07 10.10
C LEU A 974 21.92 14.32 9.35
N ASP A 975 21.04 15.21 8.87
CA ASP A 975 21.43 16.50 8.25
C ASP A 975 22.31 17.35 9.20
N LEU A 976 21.99 17.41 10.49
CA LEU A 976 22.79 18.11 11.50
C LEU A 976 24.16 17.46 11.72
N VAL A 977 24.26 16.13 11.58
CA VAL A 977 25.53 15.41 11.61
C VAL A 977 26.35 15.68 10.35
N VAL A 978 25.75 15.81 9.16
CA VAL A 978 26.47 16.32 7.97
C VAL A 978 27.03 17.70 8.23
N GLY A 979 26.23 18.60 8.82
CA GLY A 979 26.69 19.94 9.22
C GLY A 979 27.91 19.86 10.13
N ALA A 980 27.85 19.06 11.19
CA ALA A 980 28.98 18.88 12.12
C ALA A 980 30.22 18.27 11.44
N LEU A 981 30.05 17.26 10.57
CA LEU A 981 31.13 16.63 9.82
C LEU A 981 31.78 17.63 8.84
N ALA A 982 30.99 18.29 8.01
CA ALA A 982 31.46 19.29 7.06
C ALA A 982 32.20 20.44 7.79
N LEU A 983 31.70 20.88 8.94
CA LEU A 983 32.37 21.89 9.77
C LEU A 983 33.72 21.40 10.32
N ILE A 984 33.83 20.14 10.76
CA ILE A 984 35.13 19.55 11.15
C ILE A 984 36.08 19.55 9.95
N VAL A 985 35.64 19.14 8.76
CA VAL A 985 36.50 19.07 7.57
C VAL A 985 36.91 20.48 7.10
N VAL A 986 36.01 21.48 7.04
CA VAL A 986 36.39 22.86 6.69
C VAL A 986 37.32 23.44 7.75
N ALA A 987 37.01 23.30 9.03
CA ALA A 987 37.86 23.84 10.10
C ALA A 987 39.28 23.22 10.08
N MET A 988 39.40 21.92 9.78
CA MET A 988 40.69 21.28 9.55
C MET A 988 41.37 21.80 8.28
N ALA A 989 40.67 21.89 7.15
CA ALA A 989 41.21 22.39 5.90
C ALA A 989 41.72 23.84 6.03
N THR A 990 40.98 24.72 6.71
CA THR A 990 41.37 26.12 6.91
C THR A 990 42.47 26.30 7.95
N SER A 991 42.56 25.41 8.95
CA SER A 991 43.60 25.50 10.00
C SER A 991 44.89 24.74 9.66
N LEU A 992 44.86 23.82 8.69
CA LEU A 992 45.95 22.90 8.35
C LEU A 992 46.21 22.84 6.83
N THR A 993 46.08 23.97 6.11
CA THR A 993 46.17 24.01 4.63
C THR A 993 47.41 23.31 4.05
N ASP A 994 48.54 23.29 4.77
CA ASP A 994 49.80 22.66 4.32
C ASP A 994 49.76 21.12 4.32
N LYS A 995 48.71 20.51 4.89
CA LYS A 995 48.58 19.05 5.10
C LYS A 995 47.52 18.39 4.22
N PHE A 996 46.82 19.14 3.38
CA PHE A 996 45.74 18.65 2.52
C PHE A 996 45.87 19.26 1.11
N SER A 997 45.73 18.48 0.04
CA SER A 997 45.58 19.08 -1.30
C SER A 997 44.22 19.77 -1.42
N PRO A 998 44.11 20.86 -2.23
CA PRO A 998 42.81 21.49 -2.49
C PRO A 998 41.79 20.50 -3.08
N GLY A 999 42.24 19.56 -3.93
CA GLY A 999 41.41 18.49 -4.48
C GLY A 999 40.87 17.53 -3.41
N ALA A 1000 41.72 17.10 -2.45
CA ALA A 1000 41.32 16.20 -1.37
C ALA A 1000 40.20 16.77 -0.49
N VAL A 1001 40.20 18.08 -0.21
CA VAL A 1001 39.15 18.71 0.60
C VAL A 1001 37.83 18.80 -0.16
N GLY A 1002 37.85 19.12 -1.45
CA GLY A 1002 36.66 19.07 -2.29
C GLY A 1002 36.04 17.67 -2.34
N VAL A 1003 36.88 16.64 -2.53
CA VAL A 1003 36.45 15.23 -2.54
C VAL A 1003 35.96 14.76 -1.18
N ALA A 1004 36.61 15.14 -0.08
CA ALA A 1004 36.14 14.84 1.28
C ALA A 1004 34.73 15.42 1.56
N MET A 1005 34.40 16.62 1.06
CA MET A 1005 33.05 17.18 1.17
C MET A 1005 32.01 16.32 0.44
N VAL A 1006 32.30 15.92 -0.80
CA VAL A 1006 31.40 15.07 -1.61
C VAL A 1006 31.20 13.70 -0.96
N LEU A 1007 32.27 13.11 -0.40
CA LEU A 1007 32.21 11.84 0.32
C LEU A 1007 31.40 11.95 1.63
N VAL A 1008 31.53 13.04 2.40
CA VAL A 1008 30.72 13.28 3.62
C VAL A 1008 29.23 13.47 3.28
N LEU A 1009 28.92 14.21 2.22
CA LEU A 1009 27.56 14.38 1.71
C LEU A 1009 26.95 13.02 1.27
N GLY A 1010 27.69 12.27 0.47
CA GLY A 1010 27.29 10.94 -0.01
C GLY A 1010 27.09 9.94 1.12
N PHE A 1011 28.03 9.86 2.07
CA PHE A 1011 27.97 8.95 3.22
C PHE A 1011 26.68 9.12 4.03
N ASN A 1012 26.21 10.35 4.23
CA ASN A 1012 24.99 10.58 5.00
C ASN A 1012 23.72 10.21 4.22
N SER A 1013 23.70 10.41 2.90
CA SER A 1013 22.59 9.97 2.05
C SER A 1013 22.45 8.44 2.13
N ASP A 1014 23.56 7.72 1.95
CA ASP A 1014 23.63 6.27 2.13
C ASP A 1014 23.18 5.86 3.54
N LEU A 1015 23.61 6.57 4.59
CA LEU A 1015 23.29 6.21 5.98
C LEU A 1015 21.79 6.39 6.27
N ALA A 1016 21.19 7.49 5.82
CA ALA A 1016 19.76 7.75 5.95
C ALA A 1016 18.94 6.65 5.24
N MET A 1017 19.34 6.28 4.02
CA MET A 1017 18.69 5.22 3.26
C MET A 1017 18.95 3.85 3.87
N THR A 1018 20.15 3.55 4.38
CA THR A 1018 20.47 2.29 5.09
C THR A 1018 19.53 2.09 6.27
N ILE A 1019 19.35 3.11 7.11
CA ILE A 1019 18.46 3.02 8.30
C ILE A 1019 16.99 2.89 7.88
N LYS A 1020 16.55 3.61 6.84
CA LYS A 1020 15.19 3.50 6.29
C LYS A 1020 14.92 2.10 5.71
N ASN A 1021 15.84 1.59 4.89
CA ASN A 1021 15.74 0.30 4.21
C ASN A 1021 15.85 -0.86 5.19
N TRP A 1022 16.71 -0.77 6.22
CA TRP A 1022 16.72 -1.71 7.34
C TRP A 1022 15.37 -1.72 8.06
N THR A 1023 14.82 -0.56 8.42
CA THR A 1023 13.52 -0.49 9.12
C THR A 1023 12.39 -1.14 8.30
N SER A 1024 12.45 -1.03 6.96
CA SER A 1024 11.51 -1.72 6.05
C SER A 1024 11.81 -3.21 5.88
N LEU A 1025 13.07 -3.63 5.77
CA LEU A 1025 13.48 -5.03 5.72
C LEU A 1025 13.07 -5.78 7.00
N GLU A 1026 13.26 -5.17 8.17
CA GLU A 1026 12.82 -5.63 9.50
C GLU A 1026 11.28 -5.74 9.60
N THR A 1027 10.53 -5.02 8.75
CA THR A 1027 9.07 -5.19 8.64
C THR A 1027 8.72 -6.37 7.73
N SER A 1028 9.39 -6.49 6.57
CA SER A 1028 9.16 -7.58 5.61
C SER A 1028 9.58 -8.96 6.13
N ILE A 1029 10.69 -9.05 6.88
CA ILE A 1029 11.17 -10.30 7.48
C ILE A 1029 10.20 -10.85 8.54
N GLY A 1030 9.29 -10.02 9.06
CA GLY A 1030 8.22 -10.43 9.97
C GLY A 1030 7.21 -11.39 9.33
N ALA A 1031 7.04 -11.36 8.00
CA ALA A 1031 6.28 -12.38 7.27
C ALA A 1031 7.00 -13.74 7.29
N VAL A 1032 8.33 -13.75 7.04
CA VAL A 1032 9.14 -14.98 7.17
C VAL A 1032 9.12 -15.51 8.61
N ALA A 1033 9.04 -14.64 9.63
CA ALA A 1033 8.88 -15.06 11.01
C ALA A 1033 7.56 -15.80 11.25
N ARG A 1034 6.42 -15.28 10.76
CA ARG A 1034 5.09 -15.95 10.87
C ARG A 1034 5.00 -17.25 10.07
N ILE A 1035 5.65 -17.30 8.91
CA ILE A 1035 5.78 -18.51 8.09
C ILE A 1035 6.57 -19.57 8.85
N ARG A 1036 7.77 -19.21 9.34
CA ARG A 1036 8.58 -20.13 10.14
C ARG A 1036 7.84 -20.62 11.38
N GLN A 1037 7.19 -19.71 12.10
CA GLN A 1037 6.44 -20.05 13.31
C GLN A 1037 5.37 -21.12 13.03
N PHE A 1038 4.60 -20.97 11.93
CA PHE A 1038 3.66 -22.01 11.46
C PHE A 1038 4.36 -23.35 11.27
N THR A 1039 5.46 -23.37 10.52
CA THR A 1039 6.21 -24.61 10.21
C THR A 1039 6.87 -25.29 11.42
N THR A 1040 7.04 -24.58 12.55
CA THR A 1040 7.65 -25.12 13.77
C THR A 1040 6.68 -25.40 14.90
N GLU A 1041 5.50 -24.76 14.93
CA GLU A 1041 4.53 -24.87 16.03
C GLU A 1041 3.28 -25.68 15.65
N THR A 1042 2.95 -25.81 14.36
CA THR A 1042 1.82 -26.63 13.91
C THR A 1042 2.17 -28.13 14.02
N PRO A 1043 1.37 -28.94 14.75
CA PRO A 1043 1.63 -30.37 14.92
C PRO A 1043 1.39 -31.16 13.62
N SER A 1044 2.09 -32.29 13.46
CA SER A 1044 1.88 -33.25 12.35
C SER A 1044 0.97 -34.39 12.80
N GLU A 1045 0.08 -34.85 11.92
CA GLU A 1045 -0.68 -36.10 12.07
C GLU A 1045 0.03 -37.32 11.49
N GLU A 1046 0.95 -37.12 10.54
CA GLU A 1046 1.77 -38.20 9.99
C GLU A 1046 2.78 -38.70 11.03
N ARG A 1047 2.92 -40.03 11.10
CA ARG A 1047 3.83 -40.77 11.98
C ARG A 1047 4.97 -41.31 11.11
N ASP A 1048 6.22 -41.00 11.47
CA ASP A 1048 7.40 -41.52 10.78
C ASP A 1048 7.62 -42.99 11.17
N LEU A 1049 7.04 -43.90 10.38
CA LEU A 1049 7.05 -45.36 10.61
C LEU A 1049 7.92 -46.11 9.59
N GLY A 1050 8.39 -45.41 8.53
CA GLY A 1050 9.18 -45.97 7.45
C GLY A 1050 8.47 -47.11 6.71
N GLU A 1051 9.24 -48.02 6.11
CA GLU A 1051 8.72 -49.16 5.34
C GLU A 1051 7.79 -50.09 6.15
N VAL A 1052 7.85 -50.05 7.49
CA VAL A 1052 6.99 -50.83 8.39
C VAL A 1052 5.55 -50.29 8.43
N GLY A 1053 5.36 -48.99 8.15
CA GLY A 1053 4.05 -48.34 8.16
C GLY A 1053 3.21 -48.52 6.89
N VAL A 1054 3.76 -49.18 5.85
CA VAL A 1054 3.09 -49.36 4.55
C VAL A 1054 2.35 -50.71 4.53
N PRO A 1055 1.01 -50.73 4.35
CA PRO A 1055 0.27 -51.99 4.30
C PRO A 1055 0.53 -52.77 3.00
N PRO A 1056 0.41 -54.13 3.00
CA PRO A 1056 0.64 -54.98 1.83
C PRO A 1056 -0.07 -54.49 0.56
N SER A 1057 0.51 -54.69 -0.63
CA SER A 1057 0.03 -54.11 -1.90
C SER A 1057 -1.44 -54.39 -2.25
N ASP A 1058 -1.98 -55.49 -1.73
CA ASP A 1058 -3.31 -56.04 -1.93
C ASP A 1058 -4.22 -55.92 -0.69
N TRP A 1059 -3.78 -55.21 0.35
CA TRP A 1059 -4.62 -54.79 1.49
C TRP A 1059 -5.42 -53.51 1.14
N PRO A 1060 -6.71 -53.41 1.53
CA PRO A 1060 -7.51 -54.44 2.21
C PRO A 1060 -7.93 -55.58 1.26
N PHE A 1061 -7.73 -56.83 1.71
CA PHE A 1061 -7.91 -58.05 0.92
C PHE A 1061 -9.37 -58.53 0.91
N ARG A 1062 -10.07 -58.36 2.03
CA ARG A 1062 -11.43 -58.84 2.30
C ARG A 1062 -12.31 -57.77 2.97
N GLY A 1063 -11.71 -56.79 3.64
CA GLY A 1063 -12.42 -55.68 4.27
C GLY A 1063 -13.19 -56.07 5.54
N GLY A 1064 -12.74 -57.09 6.29
CA GLY A 1064 -13.26 -57.36 7.63
C GLY A 1064 -12.70 -56.34 8.62
N ILE A 1065 -13.53 -55.76 9.49
CA ILE A 1065 -13.16 -54.65 10.39
C ILE A 1065 -13.49 -55.01 11.83
N GLU A 1066 -12.54 -54.83 12.75
CA GLU A 1066 -12.72 -55.13 14.17
C GLU A 1066 -12.25 -53.96 15.05
N PHE A 1067 -13.13 -53.51 15.94
CA PHE A 1067 -12.86 -52.55 17.01
C PHE A 1067 -12.75 -53.34 18.31
N GLU A 1068 -11.62 -53.26 18.99
CA GLU A 1068 -11.41 -53.88 20.31
C GLU A 1068 -11.34 -52.79 21.39
N ASN A 1069 -12.40 -52.65 22.20
CA ASN A 1069 -12.47 -51.74 23.36
C ASN A 1069 -12.00 -50.29 23.08
N VAL A 1070 -12.43 -49.73 21.95
CA VAL A 1070 -11.91 -48.47 21.41
C VAL A 1070 -12.46 -47.24 22.13
N THR A 1071 -11.56 -46.46 22.72
CA THR A 1071 -11.83 -45.13 23.30
C THR A 1071 -11.16 -44.06 22.44
N ALA A 1072 -11.92 -43.11 21.88
CA ALA A 1072 -11.42 -42.13 20.90
C ALA A 1072 -11.88 -40.69 21.17
N ARG A 1073 -11.01 -39.72 20.89
CA ARG A 1073 -11.13 -38.29 21.26
C ARG A 1073 -10.58 -37.35 20.17
N TYR A 1074 -11.17 -36.16 20.02
CA TYR A 1074 -10.76 -35.18 18.99
C TYR A 1074 -9.41 -34.50 19.29
N THR A 1075 -9.09 -34.30 20.57
CA THR A 1075 -7.78 -33.87 21.09
C THR A 1075 -7.44 -34.67 22.33
N LEU A 1076 -6.18 -34.67 22.77
CA LEU A 1076 -5.77 -35.44 23.96
C LEU A 1076 -6.49 -34.98 25.24
N ASP A 1077 -6.75 -33.68 25.36
CA ASP A 1077 -7.36 -33.04 26.53
C ASP A 1077 -8.90 -33.02 26.51
N ALA A 1078 -9.52 -33.39 25.38
CA ALA A 1078 -10.98 -33.47 25.26
C ALA A 1078 -11.55 -34.77 25.84
N GLU A 1079 -12.83 -34.72 26.26
CA GLU A 1079 -13.56 -35.94 26.61
C GLU A 1079 -13.63 -36.93 25.43
N ALA A 1080 -13.49 -38.21 25.75
CA ALA A 1080 -13.63 -39.28 24.78
C ALA A 1080 -15.05 -39.32 24.20
N THR A 1081 -15.18 -39.25 22.88
CA THR A 1081 -16.47 -39.28 22.18
C THR A 1081 -16.94 -40.72 21.93
N LEU A 1082 -16.00 -41.64 21.72
CA LEU A 1082 -16.22 -43.09 21.78
C LEU A 1082 -15.60 -43.60 23.08
N LYS A 1083 -16.30 -44.47 23.82
CA LYS A 1083 -15.90 -44.97 25.14
C LYS A 1083 -16.02 -46.50 25.16
N GLY A 1084 -14.90 -47.23 25.15
CA GLY A 1084 -14.87 -48.71 25.24
C GLY A 1084 -15.61 -49.48 24.12
N LEU A 1085 -15.65 -48.95 22.89
CA LEU A 1085 -16.44 -49.53 21.80
C LEU A 1085 -15.83 -50.84 21.28
N SER A 1086 -16.59 -51.92 21.31
CA SER A 1086 -16.23 -53.19 20.65
C SER A 1086 -17.25 -53.56 19.58
N LEU A 1087 -16.79 -53.87 18.37
CA LEU A 1087 -17.61 -54.13 17.18
C LEU A 1087 -16.82 -55.00 16.18
N SER A 1088 -17.44 -55.98 15.54
CA SER A 1088 -16.84 -56.74 14.42
C SER A 1088 -17.78 -56.69 13.22
N ILE A 1089 -17.19 -56.53 12.04
CA ILE A 1089 -17.86 -56.39 10.73
C ILE A 1089 -17.25 -57.45 9.81
N ALA A 1090 -18.05 -58.41 9.37
CA ALA A 1090 -17.58 -59.50 8.52
C ALA A 1090 -17.33 -59.01 7.07
N PRO A 1091 -16.36 -59.61 6.34
CA PRO A 1091 -16.15 -59.35 4.91
C PRO A 1091 -17.44 -59.38 4.08
N GLY A 1092 -17.66 -58.31 3.31
CA GLY A 1092 -18.86 -58.14 2.46
C GLY A 1092 -20.17 -57.83 3.22
N GLN A 1093 -20.15 -57.70 4.54
CA GLN A 1093 -21.32 -57.34 5.34
C GLN A 1093 -21.68 -55.87 5.16
N LYS A 1094 -22.93 -55.59 4.80
CA LYS A 1094 -23.48 -54.22 4.76
C LYS A 1094 -24.02 -53.86 6.14
N ILE A 1095 -23.60 -52.73 6.71
CA ILE A 1095 -24.05 -52.23 8.01
C ILE A 1095 -24.45 -50.75 7.86
N ALA A 1096 -25.55 -50.37 8.51
CA ALA A 1096 -25.96 -48.98 8.69
C ALA A 1096 -25.76 -48.55 10.15
N VAL A 1097 -25.19 -47.37 10.38
CA VAL A 1097 -24.93 -46.83 11.72
C VAL A 1097 -25.91 -45.70 12.02
N CYS A 1098 -26.96 -46.02 12.77
CA CYS A 1098 -28.07 -45.11 13.07
C CYS A 1098 -27.97 -44.53 14.50
N GLY A 1099 -28.50 -43.32 14.69
CA GLY A 1099 -28.51 -42.62 15.99
C GLY A 1099 -28.75 -41.12 15.83
N PRO A 1100 -29.07 -40.38 16.90
CA PRO A 1100 -29.32 -38.94 16.83
C PRO A 1100 -28.06 -38.14 16.45
N SER A 1101 -28.24 -36.86 16.13
CA SER A 1101 -27.11 -35.94 15.93
C SER A 1101 -26.27 -35.83 17.22
N GLY A 1102 -24.95 -35.77 17.08
CA GLY A 1102 -24.02 -35.81 18.22
C GLY A 1102 -23.72 -37.20 18.80
N SER A 1103 -24.42 -38.27 18.42
CA SER A 1103 -24.24 -39.63 18.99
C SER A 1103 -22.94 -40.37 18.58
N GLY A 1104 -21.88 -39.65 18.19
CA GLY A 1104 -20.60 -40.23 17.80
C GLY A 1104 -20.53 -40.89 16.41
N LYS A 1105 -21.60 -40.87 15.60
CA LYS A 1105 -21.65 -41.50 14.25
C LYS A 1105 -20.43 -41.11 13.38
N THR A 1106 -20.24 -39.81 13.17
CA THR A 1106 -19.11 -39.27 12.38
C THR A 1106 -17.77 -39.52 13.08
N SER A 1107 -17.74 -39.57 14.42
CA SER A 1107 -16.52 -39.90 15.18
C SER A 1107 -16.08 -41.36 14.98
N LEU A 1108 -17.02 -42.29 14.72
CA LEU A 1108 -16.71 -43.68 14.36
C LEU A 1108 -16.08 -43.78 12.97
N VAL A 1109 -16.58 -42.99 12.00
CA VAL A 1109 -15.97 -42.87 10.67
C VAL A 1109 -14.57 -42.23 10.77
N LEU A 1110 -14.43 -41.16 11.56
CA LEU A 1110 -13.16 -40.45 11.72
C LEU A 1110 -12.12 -41.23 12.52
N SER A 1111 -12.50 -42.15 13.43
CA SER A 1111 -11.53 -43.03 14.10
C SER A 1111 -11.02 -44.14 13.15
N LEU A 1112 -11.90 -44.72 12.34
CA LEU A 1112 -11.53 -45.68 11.28
C LEU A 1112 -10.59 -45.07 10.23
N LEU A 1113 -10.80 -43.78 9.87
CA LEU A 1113 -9.92 -43.01 8.99
C LEU A 1113 -8.73 -42.34 9.71
N GLN A 1114 -8.53 -42.63 11.01
CA GLN A 1114 -7.45 -42.09 11.84
C GLN A 1114 -7.34 -40.55 11.82
N MET A 1115 -8.48 -39.85 11.78
CA MET A 1115 -8.60 -38.39 11.82
C MET A 1115 -8.93 -37.84 13.22
N ILE A 1116 -9.23 -38.73 14.17
CA ILE A 1116 -9.25 -38.45 15.62
C ILE A 1116 -8.36 -39.47 16.34
N GLU A 1117 -7.86 -39.14 17.53
CA GLU A 1117 -6.94 -40.02 18.26
C GLU A 1117 -7.68 -41.12 19.01
N VAL A 1118 -7.29 -42.36 18.76
CA VAL A 1118 -7.64 -43.53 19.57
C VAL A 1118 -6.66 -43.60 20.74
N SER A 1119 -7.16 -43.47 21.97
CA SER A 1119 -6.33 -43.45 23.18
C SER A 1119 -6.28 -44.78 23.92
N GLU A 1120 -7.27 -45.64 23.71
CA GLU A 1120 -7.35 -46.99 24.30
C GLU A 1120 -8.02 -47.92 23.28
N GLY A 1121 -7.71 -49.21 23.35
CA GLY A 1121 -8.16 -50.19 22.37
C GLY A 1121 -7.40 -50.10 21.04
N ARG A 1122 -7.87 -50.84 20.03
CA ARG A 1122 -7.28 -50.87 18.67
C ARG A 1122 -8.34 -51.13 17.60
N ILE A 1123 -8.00 -50.74 16.36
CA ILE A 1123 -8.85 -50.94 15.18
C ILE A 1123 -8.06 -51.78 14.17
N LEU A 1124 -8.62 -52.91 13.77
CA LEU A 1124 -8.04 -53.89 12.86
C LEU A 1124 -8.81 -53.89 11.54
N ILE A 1125 -8.13 -53.97 10.40
CA ILE A 1125 -8.73 -54.33 9.10
C ILE A 1125 -7.99 -55.52 8.50
N ASP A 1126 -8.70 -56.60 8.22
CA ASP A 1126 -8.16 -57.91 7.81
C ASP A 1126 -7.03 -58.42 8.75
N GLY A 1127 -7.14 -58.11 10.05
CA GLY A 1127 -6.16 -58.45 11.08
C GLY A 1127 -4.95 -57.51 11.19
N VAL A 1128 -4.85 -56.49 10.33
CA VAL A 1128 -3.79 -55.47 10.39
C VAL A 1128 -4.23 -54.31 11.29
N ASP A 1129 -3.45 -54.00 12.32
CA ASP A 1129 -3.73 -52.89 13.24
C ASP A 1129 -3.42 -51.54 12.58
N LEU A 1130 -4.45 -50.72 12.40
CA LEU A 1130 -4.32 -49.40 11.79
C LEU A 1130 -3.34 -48.51 12.58
N GLY A 1131 -3.22 -48.71 13.90
CA GLY A 1131 -2.30 -47.96 14.76
C GLY A 1131 -0.83 -48.07 14.34
N MET A 1132 -0.46 -49.13 13.61
CA MET A 1132 0.88 -49.43 13.10
C MET A 1132 1.11 -48.96 11.65
N LEU A 1133 0.11 -48.36 11.00
CA LEU A 1133 0.17 -47.91 9.60
C LEU A 1133 0.29 -46.39 9.48
N GLU A 1134 0.79 -45.92 8.33
CA GLU A 1134 0.73 -44.50 7.99
C GLU A 1134 -0.70 -44.07 7.61
N ARG A 1135 -1.15 -42.94 8.18
CA ARG A 1135 -2.51 -42.41 7.99
C ARG A 1135 -2.81 -42.05 6.52
N SER A 1136 -1.79 -41.66 5.78
CA SER A 1136 -1.77 -41.44 4.33
C SER A 1136 -2.20 -42.71 3.58
N GLU A 1137 -1.49 -43.82 3.80
CA GLU A 1137 -1.72 -45.11 3.14
C GLU A 1137 -3.08 -45.73 3.51
N VAL A 1138 -3.52 -45.61 4.77
CA VAL A 1138 -4.85 -46.08 5.20
C VAL A 1138 -5.96 -45.35 4.43
N ARG A 1139 -5.90 -44.01 4.39
CA ARG A 1139 -6.93 -43.19 3.72
C ARG A 1139 -6.88 -43.29 2.19
N ALA A 1140 -5.72 -43.57 1.60
CA ALA A 1140 -5.56 -43.74 0.15
C ALA A 1140 -6.08 -45.10 -0.38
N ARG A 1141 -6.53 -46.00 0.51
CA ARG A 1141 -6.97 -47.37 0.17
C ARG A 1141 -8.39 -47.71 0.64
N ILE A 1142 -8.99 -46.90 1.52
CA ILE A 1142 -10.40 -46.99 1.92
C ILE A 1142 -11.22 -46.03 1.06
N ASN A 1143 -12.28 -46.51 0.40
CA ASN A 1143 -13.16 -45.62 -0.35
C ASN A 1143 -14.11 -44.89 0.60
N VAL A 1144 -14.22 -43.58 0.45
CA VAL A 1144 -15.10 -42.73 1.26
C VAL A 1144 -15.92 -41.81 0.37
N ILE A 1145 -17.24 -41.76 0.58
CA ILE A 1145 -18.10 -40.70 0.06
C ILE A 1145 -18.44 -39.78 1.24
N PRO A 1146 -17.85 -38.57 1.32
CA PRO A 1146 -18.17 -37.60 2.34
C PRO A 1146 -19.54 -36.94 2.08
N GLN A 1147 -20.16 -36.47 3.16
CA GLN A 1147 -21.44 -35.73 3.17
C GLN A 1147 -21.48 -34.59 2.14
N GLU A 1148 -20.36 -33.87 1.97
CA GLU A 1148 -20.17 -32.87 0.93
C GLU A 1148 -19.08 -33.31 -0.07
N PRO A 1149 -19.43 -33.57 -1.35
CA PRO A 1149 -18.48 -33.91 -2.40
C PRO A 1149 -17.43 -32.82 -2.68
N PHE A 1150 -16.15 -33.13 -2.42
CA PHE A 1150 -15.03 -32.27 -2.81
C PHE A 1150 -14.52 -32.60 -4.23
N PHE A 1151 -14.20 -31.55 -5.00
CA PHE A 1151 -13.69 -31.63 -6.36
C PHE A 1151 -12.36 -30.88 -6.51
N LEU A 1152 -11.46 -31.45 -7.30
CA LEU A 1152 -10.18 -30.86 -7.66
C LEU A 1152 -10.35 -29.92 -8.86
N PRO A 1153 -9.61 -28.81 -8.96
CA PRO A 1153 -9.51 -28.07 -10.22
C PRO A 1153 -8.84 -28.95 -11.29
N GLY A 1154 -9.38 -28.96 -12.51
CA GLY A 1154 -8.91 -29.79 -13.62
C GLY A 1154 -10.06 -30.54 -14.31
N THR A 1155 -9.73 -31.60 -15.04
CA THR A 1155 -10.72 -32.29 -15.90
C THR A 1155 -11.67 -33.21 -15.14
N VAL A 1156 -12.77 -33.61 -15.81
CA VAL A 1156 -13.68 -34.65 -15.30
C VAL A 1156 -12.91 -35.95 -15.04
N ARG A 1157 -12.03 -36.37 -15.96
CA ARG A 1157 -11.13 -37.53 -15.80
C ARG A 1157 -10.30 -37.43 -14.52
N PHE A 1158 -9.61 -36.31 -14.33
CA PHE A 1158 -8.75 -36.10 -13.16
C PHE A 1158 -9.56 -36.07 -11.85
N ASN A 1159 -10.82 -35.65 -11.90
CA ASN A 1159 -11.71 -35.69 -10.74
C ASN A 1159 -12.24 -37.09 -10.41
N LEU A 1160 -12.41 -37.96 -11.41
CA LEU A 1160 -12.90 -39.33 -11.23
C LEU A 1160 -11.79 -40.32 -10.90
N ASP A 1161 -10.59 -40.10 -11.44
CA ASP A 1161 -9.37 -40.86 -11.12
C ASP A 1161 -8.17 -39.90 -10.91
N PRO A 1162 -8.03 -39.32 -9.71
CA PRO A 1162 -6.93 -38.40 -9.38
C PRO A 1162 -5.53 -39.03 -9.41
N HIS A 1163 -5.45 -40.37 -9.48
CA HIS A 1163 -4.19 -41.12 -9.54
C HIS A 1163 -3.89 -41.70 -10.92
N SER A 1164 -4.80 -41.54 -11.91
CA SER A 1164 -4.66 -42.05 -13.29
C SER A 1164 -4.30 -43.55 -13.36
N ARG A 1165 -4.95 -44.36 -12.51
CA ARG A 1165 -4.79 -45.83 -12.42
C ARG A 1165 -5.73 -46.60 -13.35
N VAL A 1166 -6.77 -45.98 -13.89
CA VAL A 1166 -7.94 -46.65 -14.49
C VAL A 1166 -8.15 -46.25 -15.95
N SER A 1167 -8.64 -47.19 -16.78
CA SER A 1167 -8.83 -46.96 -18.21
C SER A 1167 -9.96 -45.97 -18.52
N SER A 1168 -9.87 -45.28 -19.65
CA SER A 1168 -10.94 -44.37 -20.11
C SER A 1168 -12.31 -45.07 -20.23
N ASP A 1169 -12.32 -46.37 -20.55
CA ASP A 1169 -13.54 -47.13 -20.80
C ASP A 1169 -14.11 -47.76 -19.51
N ASP A 1170 -13.27 -48.08 -18.53
CA ASP A 1170 -13.70 -48.31 -17.14
C ASP A 1170 -14.39 -47.07 -16.56
N ILE A 1171 -13.80 -45.87 -16.74
CA ILE A 1171 -14.39 -44.62 -16.25
C ILE A 1171 -15.72 -44.32 -16.95
N LYS A 1172 -15.82 -44.54 -18.27
CA LYS A 1172 -17.11 -44.47 -18.98
C LYS A 1172 -18.12 -45.50 -18.43
N SER A 1173 -17.71 -46.74 -18.18
CA SER A 1173 -18.59 -47.77 -17.61
C SER A 1173 -19.05 -47.44 -16.19
N ALA A 1174 -18.21 -46.75 -15.39
CA ALA A 1174 -18.62 -46.24 -14.08
C ALA A 1174 -19.64 -45.09 -14.20
N LEU A 1175 -19.39 -44.14 -15.12
CA LEU A 1175 -20.33 -43.05 -15.43
C LEU A 1175 -21.67 -43.56 -15.99
N ASP A 1176 -21.65 -44.63 -16.78
CA ASP A 1176 -22.84 -45.26 -17.35
C ASP A 1176 -23.71 -45.90 -16.25
N LYS A 1177 -23.08 -46.64 -15.33
CA LYS A 1177 -23.74 -47.25 -14.16
C LYS A 1177 -24.39 -46.25 -13.20
N VAL A 1178 -23.96 -44.99 -13.22
CA VAL A 1178 -24.57 -43.91 -12.42
C VAL A 1178 -25.42 -42.93 -13.27
N GLY A 1179 -25.65 -43.23 -14.56
CA GLY A 1179 -26.44 -42.40 -15.48
C GLY A 1179 -25.77 -41.11 -15.98
N LEU A 1180 -24.55 -40.79 -15.53
CA LEU A 1180 -23.86 -39.53 -15.86
C LEU A 1180 -23.09 -39.54 -17.19
N LEU A 1181 -22.91 -40.68 -17.86
CA LEU A 1181 -22.10 -40.75 -19.09
C LEU A 1181 -22.61 -39.80 -20.19
N GLY A 1182 -23.92 -39.72 -20.39
CA GLY A 1182 -24.53 -38.77 -21.34
C GLY A 1182 -24.32 -37.31 -20.92
N ARG A 1183 -24.48 -36.99 -19.63
CA ARG A 1183 -24.27 -35.64 -19.08
C ARG A 1183 -22.84 -35.16 -19.28
N VAL A 1184 -21.86 -36.01 -18.93
CA VAL A 1184 -20.43 -35.73 -19.13
C VAL A 1184 -20.10 -35.60 -20.62
N GLY A 1185 -20.69 -36.43 -21.48
CA GLY A 1185 -20.55 -36.32 -22.94
C GLY A 1185 -21.00 -34.96 -23.48
N MET A 1186 -22.16 -34.46 -23.03
CA MET A 1186 -22.65 -33.12 -23.40
C MET A 1186 -21.75 -31.99 -22.88
N SER A 1187 -21.12 -32.16 -21.72
CA SER A 1187 -20.15 -31.20 -21.15
C SER A 1187 -18.76 -31.23 -21.79
N GLY A 1188 -18.57 -31.91 -22.93
CA GLY A 1188 -17.27 -32.02 -23.63
C GLY A 1188 -16.48 -33.30 -23.33
N GLY A 1189 -17.04 -34.23 -22.57
CA GLY A 1189 -16.45 -35.54 -22.28
C GLY A 1189 -15.48 -35.55 -21.09
N LEU A 1190 -14.69 -36.62 -20.99
CA LEU A 1190 -13.78 -36.85 -19.85
C LEU A 1190 -12.67 -35.80 -19.73
N ASP A 1191 -12.25 -35.19 -20.84
CA ASP A 1191 -11.09 -34.30 -20.90
C ASP A 1191 -11.45 -32.80 -20.88
N ALA A 1192 -12.74 -32.48 -20.72
CA ALA A 1192 -13.20 -31.13 -20.40
C ALA A 1192 -12.94 -30.78 -18.92
N GLU A 1193 -12.80 -29.49 -18.60
CA GLU A 1193 -12.68 -29.01 -17.22
C GLU A 1193 -13.99 -29.22 -16.45
N LEU A 1194 -13.87 -29.65 -15.18
CA LEU A 1194 -15.01 -29.86 -14.30
C LEU A 1194 -15.38 -28.56 -13.59
N ASP A 1195 -16.28 -27.77 -14.17
CA ASP A 1195 -17.07 -26.82 -13.39
C ASP A 1195 -18.07 -27.58 -12.51
N ALA A 1196 -17.73 -27.77 -11.24
CA ALA A 1196 -18.60 -28.43 -10.27
C ALA A 1196 -19.87 -27.62 -9.92
N THR A 1197 -19.95 -26.32 -10.28
CA THR A 1197 -21.16 -25.51 -10.07
C THR A 1197 -22.22 -25.75 -11.14
N ALA A 1198 -21.80 -26.21 -12.33
CA ALA A 1198 -22.69 -26.64 -13.41
C ALA A 1198 -23.37 -28.01 -13.18
N TYR A 1199 -23.15 -28.65 -12.03
CA TYR A 1199 -23.79 -29.91 -11.63
C TYR A 1199 -24.65 -29.74 -10.37
N SER A 1200 -25.83 -30.35 -10.38
CA SER A 1200 -26.78 -30.37 -9.26
C SER A 1200 -26.16 -31.01 -8.00
N ALA A 1201 -26.82 -30.86 -6.85
CA ALA A 1201 -26.35 -31.48 -5.61
C ALA A 1201 -26.31 -33.02 -5.71
N GLY A 1202 -27.33 -33.62 -6.31
CA GLY A 1202 -27.40 -35.06 -6.60
C GLY A 1202 -26.40 -35.49 -7.68
N GLU A 1203 -26.25 -34.73 -8.77
CA GLU A 1203 -25.22 -35.00 -9.79
C GLU A 1203 -23.80 -34.97 -9.19
N ARG A 1204 -23.52 -34.06 -8.25
CA ARG A 1204 -22.25 -34.02 -7.51
C ARG A 1204 -22.07 -35.24 -6.59
N GLN A 1205 -23.12 -35.70 -5.91
CA GLN A 1205 -23.05 -36.96 -5.15
C GLN A 1205 -22.88 -38.18 -6.07
N LEU A 1206 -23.48 -38.18 -7.27
CA LEU A 1206 -23.28 -39.22 -8.30
C LEU A 1206 -21.85 -39.19 -8.91
N LEU A 1207 -21.23 -38.02 -9.07
CA LEU A 1207 -19.81 -37.91 -9.46
C LEU A 1207 -18.88 -38.44 -8.36
N ALA A 1208 -19.18 -38.19 -7.08
CA ALA A 1208 -18.43 -38.79 -5.96
C ALA A 1208 -18.64 -40.30 -5.87
N LEU A 1209 -19.86 -40.80 -6.14
CA LEU A 1209 -20.16 -42.22 -6.28
C LEU A 1209 -19.39 -42.84 -7.46
N THR A 1210 -19.29 -42.14 -8.59
CA THR A 1210 -18.47 -42.56 -9.73
C THR A 1210 -17.00 -42.73 -9.34
N ARG A 1211 -16.41 -41.75 -8.62
CA ARG A 1211 -15.04 -41.85 -8.09
C ARG A 1211 -14.86 -43.10 -7.21
N ALA A 1212 -15.82 -43.41 -6.33
CA ALA A 1212 -15.78 -44.61 -5.51
C ALA A 1212 -15.91 -45.92 -6.33
N VAL A 1213 -16.75 -45.95 -7.37
CA VAL A 1213 -16.90 -47.09 -8.29
C VAL A 1213 -15.65 -47.29 -9.15
N VAL A 1214 -14.96 -46.21 -9.53
CA VAL A 1214 -13.69 -46.22 -10.27
C VAL A 1214 -12.54 -46.74 -9.40
N ALA A 1215 -12.46 -46.30 -8.14
CA ALA A 1215 -11.35 -46.61 -7.23
C ALA A 1215 -11.32 -48.06 -6.69
N LYS A 1216 -12.45 -48.78 -6.70
CA LYS A 1216 -12.55 -50.24 -6.44
C LYS A 1216 -11.86 -50.74 -5.13
N SER A 1217 -12.19 -50.19 -3.96
CA SER A 1217 -11.78 -50.72 -2.65
C SER A 1217 -12.75 -51.78 -2.09
N GLN A 1218 -12.25 -52.68 -1.23
CA GLN A 1218 -13.07 -53.64 -0.45
C GLN A 1218 -13.82 -52.97 0.72
N VAL A 1219 -13.38 -51.77 1.15
CA VAL A 1219 -14.04 -51.01 2.21
C VAL A 1219 -14.60 -49.72 1.63
N LEU A 1220 -15.92 -49.52 1.76
CA LEU A 1220 -16.66 -48.34 1.31
C LEU A 1220 -17.41 -47.70 2.49
N ILE A 1221 -17.11 -46.44 2.78
CA ILE A 1221 -17.79 -45.62 3.79
C ILE A 1221 -18.71 -44.61 3.09
N LEU A 1222 -19.96 -44.51 3.57
CA LEU A 1222 -20.96 -43.58 3.08
C LEU A 1222 -21.38 -42.65 4.24
N ASP A 1223 -20.81 -41.44 4.31
CA ASP A 1223 -21.13 -40.43 5.33
C ASP A 1223 -22.30 -39.58 4.84
N GLU A 1224 -23.54 -39.99 5.15
CA GLU A 1224 -24.79 -39.35 4.68
C GLU A 1224 -24.88 -39.18 3.15
N ALA A 1225 -24.31 -40.14 2.39
CA ALA A 1225 -24.12 -40.05 0.95
C ALA A 1225 -25.40 -39.94 0.08
N THR A 1226 -26.59 -40.21 0.64
CA THR A 1226 -27.90 -40.07 -0.03
C THR A 1226 -28.65 -38.79 0.34
N SER A 1227 -28.06 -37.92 1.18
CA SER A 1227 -28.72 -36.73 1.76
C SER A 1227 -29.16 -35.63 0.77
N ARG A 1228 -28.77 -35.72 -0.51
CA ARG A 1228 -29.13 -34.74 -1.55
C ARG A 1228 -29.58 -35.42 -2.85
N TYR A 1229 -30.15 -36.62 -2.74
CA TYR A 1229 -30.93 -37.27 -3.79
C TYR A 1229 -32.41 -37.01 -3.55
N ASP A 1230 -33.13 -36.74 -4.64
CA ASP A 1230 -34.57 -36.95 -4.71
C ASP A 1230 -34.82 -38.40 -5.18
N ASP A 1231 -35.92 -39.04 -4.74
CA ASP A 1231 -36.26 -40.47 -5.00
C ASP A 1231 -36.61 -40.79 -6.47
#